data_AF-G5ESR8-F1
#
_entry.id   AF-G5ESR8-F1
#
_cell.length_a   1.000
_cell.length_b   1.000
_cell.length_c   1.000
_cell.angle_alpha   90.00
_cell.angle_beta   90.00
_cell.angle_gamma   90.00
#
_symmetry.space_group_name_H-M   'P 1'
#
loop_
_entity.id
_entity.type
_entity.pdbx_description
1 polymer ?
#
loop_
_entity_poly.entity_id
_entity_poly.type
_entity_poly.pdbx_seq_one_letter_code
_entity_poly.pdbx_strand_id
1 'polypeptide(L)'
;MSPKGTSPDEQSSRKLEKKLIALFVFPFIVFAAISCWEGLNDQQIAELLEIFNFSKFGAPINGALITFLLLLFGLFAFSPSIRWIQKSLSALTGKYFVISLAALAVLGAAAALYTPSYTNLFKPDTQQSTSSTQNAQGSGNQQNQSSKDPSSDLRLHLLYITGGIIAVLGLIETNRKNSQDHIREVHAARRDRYIEAVDKLSSEQAPVRLGGVYALVGLVDEWLDDDNIDEKIRTKEGQIIINNLCSYIRSPFLAVEKIEAYEAHNDFNQLQEYEAEFSLENYSPQLRALYERSKESGTFKNFQDITADYAKFHEEQDVRRAIFVEMSNRSSTFTENEKGDMIPSRGTWSEFEFNFSRAPIFYPLNHLTIEKGIFSYASFYGQADFNESTFIRDAAFNGVKFTQGANFNEVTFNGEANFSAQGDTKTTFGGDATFNGVQFTQGANFNEVTFNGGTNFSTQGDTKTTFGGKATFNGVQFTLGANFNEVTFGGKATFNGVQFTLGANFNEVTFNGEANFSTQGDTKTTFGGKTPFGGKAPFGGKATFNGVQFTQGANFNEVTFNGEANFSTQGDTKTTFGGDTTFNGTQFTQEANFNEVTFNGEANFSTQGDTKTTFGGKATFNGTQFTQEANFNEVTFNEVTFNESADLSIRDDPKTVFEGEAVFNDATFNKKATFHGVRFKKVASFNSVVFYKDACFKYVTFENNSNFTIKDTGYRKTEFKESANFQSALFNGETSFKGAIFNGRANFYPNQLDIEDMKFTQKADFSYAHFMKGTHFLKVEFEGDALFRFSKFHEDKTHEILNKPDEDLIPYERVLIRSSMTHTAPEIYAGTANFFDTKFHGVADFMFAEFTGESIFTSAKFYRRASFENSYIYEKIAFSGKFGRINISASFSNKNNPDDYNFDSKKEDRSGNKLYIIEKDEISYGDKKFYVPKGCKLFDPEASKDLFGNYKQSEPAKPLENSDTEEKKPTA
;
A
#
# COMPACT_ATOMS: atom_id res chain seq x y z
N MET A 1 -63.80 53.39 16.90
CA MET A 1 -62.49 53.98 17.20
C MET A 1 -61.72 54.16 15.90
N SER A 2 -61.46 55.41 15.48
CA SER A 2 -60.31 55.69 14.59
C SER A 2 -59.01 55.38 15.36
N PRO A 3 -57.92 54.98 14.70
CA PRO A 3 -57.01 55.90 13.99
C PRO A 3 -56.44 55.26 12.69
N LYS A 4 -55.64 55.86 11.79
CA LYS A 4 -55.09 57.18 11.44
C LYS A 4 -54.55 56.91 10.01
N GLY A 5 -54.97 57.61 8.97
CA GLY A 5 -54.20 58.74 8.45
C GLY A 5 -52.98 58.33 7.63
N THR A 6 -53.17 58.01 6.34
CA THR A 6 -52.12 58.03 5.31
C THR A 6 -52.48 59.13 4.29
N SER A 7 -51.52 60.00 3.97
CA SER A 7 -51.74 61.16 3.10
C SER A 7 -51.90 60.73 1.63
N PRO A 8 -52.54 61.55 0.77
CA PRO A 8 -52.82 61.20 -0.63
C PRO A 8 -51.58 61.05 -1.54
N ASP A 9 -50.38 61.39 -1.05
CA ASP A 9 -49.13 61.33 -1.82
C ASP A 9 -48.49 59.94 -1.86
N GLU A 10 -48.77 59.07 -0.89
CA GLU A 10 -48.15 57.72 -0.86
C GLU A 10 -48.80 56.75 -1.87
N GLN A 11 -50.06 56.97 -2.24
CA GLN A 11 -50.76 56.13 -3.21
C GLN A 11 -50.45 56.52 -4.66
N SER A 12 -50.12 57.79 -4.92
CA SER A 12 -49.62 58.24 -6.24
C SER A 12 -48.15 57.81 -6.42
N SER A 13 -47.33 57.94 -5.37
CA SER A 13 -45.93 57.54 -5.35
C SER A 13 -45.77 56.03 -5.56
N ARG A 14 -46.53 55.17 -4.86
CA ARG A 14 -46.45 53.71 -5.08
C ARG A 14 -46.94 53.26 -6.46
N LYS A 15 -47.88 54.00 -7.08
CA LYS A 15 -48.31 53.73 -8.47
C LYS A 15 -47.27 54.21 -9.48
N LEU A 16 -46.55 55.29 -9.18
CA LEU A 16 -45.46 55.83 -9.98
C LEU A 16 -44.20 54.97 -9.86
N GLU A 17 -43.85 54.50 -8.66
CA GLU A 17 -42.76 53.55 -8.41
C GLU A 17 -43.02 52.21 -9.07
N LYS A 18 -44.23 51.64 -8.95
CA LYS A 18 -44.56 50.39 -9.69
C LYS A 18 -44.52 50.58 -11.20
N LYS A 19 -44.87 51.76 -11.71
CA LYS A 19 -44.74 52.09 -13.13
C LYS A 19 -43.28 52.29 -13.55
N LEU A 20 -42.43 52.93 -12.74
CA LEU A 20 -41.00 53.10 -13.00
C LEU A 20 -40.25 51.76 -12.90
N ILE A 21 -40.52 50.96 -11.88
CA ILE A 21 -39.91 49.63 -11.71
C ILE A 21 -40.32 48.73 -12.88
N ALA A 22 -41.58 48.76 -13.33
CA ALA A 22 -41.98 48.07 -14.55
C ALA A 22 -41.32 48.65 -15.83
N LEU A 23 -41.01 49.95 -15.87
CA LEU A 23 -40.33 50.58 -17.01
C LEU A 23 -38.84 50.20 -17.12
N PHE A 24 -38.19 49.88 -16.00
CA PHE A 24 -36.74 49.61 -15.96
C PHE A 24 -36.39 48.13 -15.76
N VAL A 25 -37.18 47.37 -15.00
CA VAL A 25 -36.87 45.96 -14.66
C VAL A 25 -37.30 45.00 -15.78
N PHE A 26 -38.42 45.27 -16.45
CA PHE A 26 -38.90 44.41 -17.54
C PHE A 26 -37.95 44.38 -18.75
N PRO A 27 -37.42 45.52 -19.24
CA PRO A 27 -36.43 45.52 -20.32
C PRO A 27 -35.12 44.83 -19.92
N PHE A 28 -34.72 44.92 -18.65
CA PHE A 28 -33.50 44.30 -18.13
C PHE A 28 -33.62 42.78 -18.01
N ILE A 29 -34.76 42.25 -17.55
CA ILE A 29 -35.04 40.80 -17.50
C ILE A 29 -35.14 40.23 -18.91
N VAL A 30 -35.77 40.96 -19.84
CA VAL A 30 -35.86 40.58 -21.25
C VAL A 30 -34.48 40.60 -21.93
N PHE A 31 -33.64 41.59 -21.63
CA PHE A 31 -32.25 41.65 -22.11
C PHE A 31 -31.38 40.52 -21.55
N ALA A 32 -31.56 40.14 -20.28
CA ALA A 32 -30.89 38.98 -19.68
C ALA A 32 -31.36 37.65 -20.30
N ALA A 33 -32.66 37.52 -20.61
CA ALA A 33 -33.22 36.35 -21.30
C ALA A 33 -32.72 36.22 -22.76
N ILE A 34 -32.57 37.34 -23.48
CA ILE A 34 -32.05 37.37 -24.86
C ILE A 34 -30.53 37.14 -24.91
N SER A 35 -29.79 37.60 -23.89
CA SER A 35 -28.32 37.46 -23.85
C SER A 35 -27.84 36.07 -23.43
N CYS A 36 -28.74 35.20 -22.95
CA CYS A 36 -28.43 33.83 -22.52
C CYS A 36 -28.92 32.73 -23.49
N TRP A 37 -29.58 33.06 -24.61
CA TRP A 37 -30.13 32.05 -25.54
C TRP A 37 -29.68 32.25 -26.99
N GLU A 38 -29.09 31.21 -27.58
CA GLU A 38 -28.85 31.14 -29.03
C GLU A 38 -30.11 30.63 -29.75
N GLY A 39 -30.69 31.46 -30.62
CA GLY A 39 -31.72 31.09 -31.60
C GLY A 39 -33.17 31.36 -31.18
N LEU A 40 -33.70 32.54 -31.52
CA LEU A 40 -35.14 32.86 -31.41
C LEU A 40 -35.85 32.64 -32.76
N ASN A 41 -37.10 32.17 -32.74
CA ASN A 41 -37.94 32.06 -33.93
C ASN A 41 -38.88 33.28 -34.08
N ASP A 42 -39.38 33.50 -35.29
CA ASP A 42 -40.18 34.67 -35.70
C ASP A 42 -41.46 34.91 -34.86
N GLN A 43 -42.06 33.86 -34.29
CA GLN A 43 -43.26 33.94 -33.46
C GLN A 43 -42.96 34.51 -32.05
N GLN A 44 -41.77 34.25 -31.51
CA GLN A 44 -41.33 34.83 -30.23
C GLN A 44 -40.88 36.28 -30.38
N ILE A 45 -40.34 36.65 -31.55
CA ILE A 45 -40.01 38.03 -31.91
C ILE A 45 -41.28 38.90 -32.01
N ALA A 46 -42.37 38.34 -32.53
CA ALA A 46 -43.66 39.02 -32.63
C ALA A 46 -44.31 39.30 -31.26
N GLU A 47 -44.25 38.36 -30.30
CA GLU A 47 -44.74 38.56 -28.93
C GLU A 47 -43.91 39.61 -28.16
N LEU A 48 -42.60 39.66 -28.41
CA LEU A 48 -41.69 40.65 -27.83
C LEU A 48 -41.97 42.08 -28.30
N LEU A 49 -42.38 42.25 -29.56
CA LEU A 49 -42.71 43.54 -30.16
C LEU A 49 -44.03 44.12 -29.63
N GLU A 50 -44.99 43.29 -29.18
CA GLU A 50 -46.23 43.77 -28.55
C GLU A 50 -45.99 44.51 -27.22
N ILE A 51 -44.93 44.13 -26.49
CA ILE A 51 -44.58 44.73 -25.19
C ILE A 51 -44.16 46.21 -25.35
N PHE A 52 -43.65 46.60 -26.52
CA PHE A 52 -43.14 47.95 -26.80
C PHE A 52 -44.16 48.90 -27.43
N ASN A 53 -45.46 48.56 -27.45
CA ASN A 53 -46.50 49.45 -27.97
C ASN A 53 -46.88 50.55 -26.95
N PHE A 54 -46.11 51.65 -26.94
CA PHE A 54 -46.25 52.78 -26.02
C PHE A 54 -47.57 53.57 -26.15
N SER A 55 -48.42 53.28 -27.14
CA SER A 55 -49.74 53.91 -27.27
C SER A 55 -50.70 53.58 -26.11
N LYS A 56 -50.43 52.52 -25.34
CA LYS A 56 -51.25 52.09 -24.18
C LYS A 56 -51.00 52.87 -22.88
N PHE A 57 -49.92 53.67 -22.78
CA PHE A 57 -49.45 54.23 -21.50
C PHE A 57 -49.59 55.75 -21.33
N GLY A 58 -50.14 56.47 -22.31
CA GLY A 58 -50.66 57.83 -22.13
C GLY A 58 -49.65 58.91 -21.70
N ALA A 59 -48.44 58.93 -22.29
CA ALA A 59 -47.44 59.99 -22.08
C ALA A 59 -47.14 60.74 -23.40
N PRO A 60 -46.84 62.05 -23.36
CA PRO A 60 -46.63 62.86 -24.57
C PRO A 60 -45.39 62.38 -25.35
N ILE A 61 -45.62 62.10 -26.64
CA ILE A 61 -44.71 61.41 -27.57
C ILE A 61 -43.30 62.03 -27.61
N ASN A 62 -43.19 63.35 -27.48
CA ASN A 62 -41.90 64.06 -27.59
C ASN A 62 -40.99 63.86 -26.35
N GLY A 63 -41.57 63.72 -25.15
CA GLY A 63 -40.80 63.44 -23.94
C GLY A 63 -40.29 62.01 -23.94
N ALA A 64 -41.17 61.06 -24.29
CA ALA A 64 -40.84 59.64 -24.40
C ALA A 64 -39.75 59.38 -25.45
N LEU A 65 -39.78 60.05 -26.60
CA LEU A 65 -38.77 59.92 -27.66
C LEU A 65 -37.40 60.42 -27.22
N ILE A 66 -37.34 61.52 -26.47
CA ILE A 66 -36.07 62.08 -25.96
C ILE A 66 -35.50 61.19 -24.86
N THR A 67 -36.32 60.71 -23.91
CA THR A 67 -35.85 59.72 -22.93
C THR A 67 -35.49 58.39 -23.58
N PHE A 68 -36.18 57.96 -24.63
CA PHE A 68 -35.84 56.76 -25.40
C PHE A 68 -34.52 56.93 -26.14
N LEU A 69 -34.28 58.09 -26.77
CA LEU A 69 -33.02 58.43 -27.44
C LEU A 69 -31.86 58.59 -26.45
N LEU A 70 -32.10 59.15 -25.26
CA LEU A 70 -31.10 59.26 -24.19
C LEU A 70 -30.83 57.92 -23.51
N LEU A 71 -31.83 57.05 -23.37
CA LEU A 71 -31.65 55.65 -22.96
C LEU A 71 -30.94 54.84 -24.03
N LEU A 72 -31.26 55.04 -25.32
CA LEU A 72 -30.53 54.46 -26.44
C LEU A 72 -29.06 54.93 -26.38
N PHE A 73 -28.83 56.23 -26.21
CA PHE A 73 -27.49 56.81 -26.14
C PHE A 73 -26.72 56.31 -24.91
N GLY A 74 -27.37 56.19 -23.74
CA GLY A 74 -26.79 55.56 -22.55
C GLY A 74 -26.50 54.07 -22.73
N LEU A 75 -27.40 53.34 -23.41
CA LEU A 75 -27.21 51.95 -23.85
C LEU A 75 -26.06 51.83 -24.87
N PHE A 76 -25.85 52.82 -25.75
CA PHE A 76 -24.77 52.85 -26.74
C PHE A 76 -23.42 53.29 -26.15
N ALA A 77 -23.43 54.12 -25.11
CA ALA A 77 -22.22 54.68 -24.48
C ALA A 77 -21.63 53.78 -23.38
N PHE A 78 -22.42 52.91 -22.75
CA PHE A 78 -21.98 52.09 -21.59
C PHE A 78 -22.15 50.57 -21.75
N SER A 79 -22.60 50.07 -22.91
CA SER A 79 -22.75 48.63 -23.20
C SER A 79 -21.57 48.04 -23.99
N PRO A 80 -21.30 46.72 -23.90
CA PRO A 80 -20.41 46.00 -24.83
C PRO A 80 -20.78 46.12 -26.32
N SER A 81 -21.91 46.75 -26.64
CA SER A 81 -22.36 47.12 -27.99
C SER A 81 -21.32 47.91 -28.81
N ILE A 82 -20.35 48.59 -28.20
CA ILE A 82 -19.21 49.17 -28.93
C ILE A 82 -18.40 48.08 -29.65
N ARG A 83 -18.23 46.89 -29.07
CA ARG A 83 -17.62 45.74 -29.75
C ARG A 83 -18.52 45.22 -30.87
N TRP A 84 -19.85 45.23 -30.70
CA TRP A 84 -20.77 44.80 -31.75
C TRP A 84 -20.83 45.80 -32.91
N ILE A 85 -20.81 47.11 -32.63
CA ILE A 85 -20.71 48.18 -33.64
C ILE A 85 -19.32 48.19 -34.28
N GLN A 86 -18.23 47.95 -33.53
CA GLN A 86 -16.91 47.70 -34.11
C GLN A 86 -16.91 46.48 -35.01
N LYS A 87 -17.62 45.40 -34.64
CA LYS A 87 -17.72 44.15 -35.41
C LYS A 87 -18.65 44.30 -36.62
N SER A 88 -19.71 45.11 -36.52
CA SER A 88 -20.61 45.47 -37.63
C SER A 88 -19.99 46.49 -38.57
N LEU A 89 -19.26 47.49 -38.07
CA LEU A 89 -18.43 48.39 -38.87
C LEU A 89 -17.28 47.62 -39.50
N SER A 90 -16.62 46.69 -38.79
CA SER A 90 -15.58 45.83 -39.36
C SER A 90 -16.13 44.87 -40.41
N ALA A 91 -17.37 44.41 -40.26
CA ALA A 91 -18.09 43.61 -41.25
C ALA A 91 -18.50 44.43 -42.48
N LEU A 92 -18.89 45.70 -42.30
CA LEU A 92 -19.11 46.65 -43.41
C LEU A 92 -17.80 46.97 -44.15
N THR A 93 -16.66 47.06 -43.44
CA THR A 93 -15.31 47.27 -44.03
C THR A 93 -14.65 46.01 -44.57
N GLY A 94 -15.37 44.88 -44.59
CA GLY A 94 -14.95 43.64 -45.23
C GLY A 94 -15.49 43.52 -46.67
N LYS A 95 -16.16 42.41 -46.95
CA LYS A 95 -16.62 41.96 -48.28
C LYS A 95 -17.53 42.96 -49.04
N TYR A 96 -18.08 43.97 -48.35
CA TYR A 96 -19.01 44.96 -48.89
C TYR A 96 -18.53 46.41 -48.72
N PHE A 97 -17.24 46.67 -48.44
CA PHE A 97 -16.72 48.02 -48.15
C PHE A 97 -16.96 49.03 -49.27
N VAL A 98 -16.62 48.67 -50.51
CA VAL A 98 -16.83 49.54 -51.68
C VAL A 98 -18.32 49.83 -51.90
N ILE A 99 -19.17 48.83 -51.67
CA ILE A 99 -20.63 48.96 -51.79
C ILE A 99 -21.20 49.83 -50.67
N SER A 100 -20.64 49.75 -49.46
CA SER A 100 -21.05 50.56 -48.31
C SER A 100 -20.59 52.01 -48.44
N LEU A 101 -19.36 52.24 -48.93
CA LEU A 101 -18.83 53.56 -49.25
C LEU A 101 -19.62 54.22 -50.38
N ALA A 102 -19.97 53.45 -51.41
CA ALA A 102 -20.83 53.88 -52.51
C ALA A 102 -22.26 54.17 -52.04
N ALA A 103 -22.84 53.32 -51.18
CA ALA A 103 -24.16 53.55 -50.60
C ALA A 103 -24.21 54.79 -49.70
N LEU A 104 -23.17 55.02 -48.87
CA LEU A 104 -23.02 56.23 -48.06
C LEU A 104 -22.84 57.49 -48.91
N ALA A 105 -22.05 57.42 -49.99
CA ALA A 105 -21.90 58.51 -50.95
C ALA A 105 -23.22 58.81 -51.67
N VAL A 106 -23.96 57.77 -52.08
CA VAL A 106 -25.28 57.90 -52.72
C VAL A 106 -26.33 58.42 -51.75
N LEU A 107 -26.36 57.96 -50.50
CA LEU A 107 -27.28 58.44 -49.46
C LEU A 107 -26.97 59.89 -49.05
N GLY A 108 -25.69 60.25 -48.92
CA GLY A 108 -25.26 61.63 -48.68
C GLY A 108 -25.64 62.56 -49.83
N ALA A 109 -25.40 62.13 -51.07
CA ALA A 109 -25.81 62.87 -52.27
C ALA A 109 -27.34 62.99 -52.40
N ALA A 110 -28.09 61.91 -52.11
CA ALA A 110 -29.55 61.90 -52.13
C ALA A 110 -30.16 62.78 -51.04
N ALA A 111 -29.62 62.77 -49.82
CA ALA A 111 -30.04 63.65 -48.73
C ALA A 111 -29.74 65.14 -49.03
N ALA A 112 -28.62 65.42 -49.71
CA ALA A 112 -28.28 66.76 -50.20
C ALA A 112 -29.12 67.20 -51.42
N LEU A 113 -29.81 66.28 -52.08
CA LEU A 113 -30.77 66.53 -53.18
C LEU A 113 -32.22 66.68 -52.68
N TYR A 114 -32.60 66.01 -51.60
CA TYR A 114 -33.95 66.06 -51.00
C TYR A 114 -34.14 67.18 -49.96
N THR A 115 -33.10 67.95 -49.64
CA THR A 115 -33.21 69.18 -48.85
C THR A 115 -33.69 70.33 -49.77
N PRO A 116 -34.88 70.93 -49.56
CA PRO A 116 -35.48 71.84 -50.54
C PRO A 116 -34.77 73.20 -50.61
N SER A 117 -34.27 73.60 -51.79
CA SER A 117 -33.95 75.00 -52.10
C SER A 117 -35.14 75.68 -52.77
N TYR A 118 -36.03 76.33 -52.00
CA TYR A 118 -37.13 77.10 -52.58
C TYR A 118 -36.66 78.50 -52.98
N THR A 119 -36.22 78.66 -54.22
CA THR A 119 -36.20 79.96 -54.91
C THR A 119 -36.62 79.79 -56.36
N ASN A 120 -37.92 79.98 -56.62
CA ASN A 120 -38.47 80.78 -57.74
C ASN A 120 -39.88 80.31 -58.13
N LEU A 121 -40.90 80.86 -57.48
CA LEU A 121 -42.22 81.04 -58.08
C LEU A 121 -42.62 82.48 -57.76
N PHE A 122 -42.29 83.41 -58.66
CA PHE A 122 -42.93 84.71 -58.95
C PHE A 122 -41.96 85.53 -59.82
N LYS A 123 -42.17 85.45 -61.14
CA LYS A 123 -41.93 86.57 -62.07
C LYS A 123 -43.18 87.47 -62.00
N PRO A 124 -43.11 88.81 -62.24
CA PRO A 124 -42.81 89.38 -63.58
C PRO A 124 -42.01 90.72 -63.47
N ASP A 125 -41.61 91.47 -64.50
CA ASP A 125 -41.42 91.31 -65.93
C ASP A 125 -40.46 92.44 -66.38
N THR A 126 -39.86 92.27 -67.56
CA THR A 126 -39.41 93.31 -68.51
C THR A 126 -38.20 94.23 -68.22
N GLN A 127 -37.23 94.07 -69.14
CA GLN A 127 -36.64 95.07 -70.04
C GLN A 127 -35.20 95.58 -69.82
N GLN A 128 -34.44 95.29 -70.89
CA GLN A 128 -33.44 96.11 -71.60
C GLN A 128 -32.07 96.42 -70.96
N SER A 129 -31.10 95.70 -71.53
CA SER A 129 -29.98 96.23 -72.33
C SER A 129 -28.94 97.17 -71.72
N THR A 130 -27.71 96.65 -71.87
CA THR A 130 -26.50 97.26 -72.45
C THR A 130 -25.42 97.86 -71.56
N SER A 131 -24.19 97.47 -71.95
CA SER A 131 -22.89 98.14 -71.89
C SER A 131 -22.14 98.24 -70.55
N SER A 132 -21.14 97.36 -70.46
CA SER A 132 -19.71 97.64 -70.28
C SER A 132 -19.17 98.52 -69.13
N THR A 133 -18.12 97.92 -68.53
CA THR A 133 -16.87 98.51 -67.99
C THR A 133 -16.83 99.11 -66.59
N GLN A 134 -15.94 98.48 -65.81
CA GLN A 134 -14.90 99.03 -64.94
C GLN A 134 -15.25 99.81 -63.66
N ASN A 135 -14.77 99.18 -62.58
CA ASN A 135 -13.94 99.71 -61.49
C ASN A 135 -14.46 100.77 -60.51
N ALA A 136 -14.04 100.49 -59.28
CA ALA A 136 -13.65 101.39 -58.20
C ALA A 136 -14.63 101.53 -57.02
N GLN A 137 -14.29 100.76 -55.98
CA GLN A 137 -13.75 101.29 -54.73
C GLN A 137 -14.68 102.14 -53.85
N GLY A 138 -14.95 101.60 -52.65
CA GLY A 138 -14.85 102.40 -51.43
C GLY A 138 -16.12 102.57 -50.59
N SER A 139 -16.17 101.76 -49.53
CA SER A 139 -16.43 102.17 -48.13
C SER A 139 -17.79 102.75 -47.72
N GLY A 140 -18.38 102.15 -46.68
CA GLY A 140 -18.98 102.95 -45.60
C GLY A 140 -20.39 102.61 -45.12
N ASN A 141 -20.47 101.61 -44.23
CA ASN A 141 -21.34 101.49 -43.05
C ASN A 141 -22.88 101.33 -43.13
N GLN A 142 -23.25 100.16 -42.56
CA GLN A 142 -24.27 99.86 -41.55
C GLN A 142 -25.77 100.01 -41.86
N GLN A 143 -26.36 98.81 -41.87
CA GLN A 143 -27.54 98.34 -41.15
C GLN A 143 -28.83 98.24 -41.95
N ASN A 144 -29.14 96.98 -42.31
CA ASN A 144 -30.44 96.40 -42.02
C ASN A 144 -30.35 94.88 -41.87
N GLN A 145 -31.01 94.37 -40.84
CA GLN A 145 -31.16 92.95 -40.53
C GLN A 145 -31.80 92.21 -41.70
N SER A 146 -31.21 91.07 -42.08
CA SER A 146 -31.88 89.99 -42.78
C SER A 146 -31.34 88.66 -42.26
N SER A 147 -32.25 87.81 -41.83
CA SER A 147 -32.09 86.47 -41.26
C SER A 147 -31.05 85.61 -41.98
N LYS A 148 -30.05 85.09 -41.24
CA LYS A 148 -29.24 83.95 -41.69
C LYS A 148 -30.14 82.72 -41.73
N ASP A 149 -30.39 82.22 -42.93
CA ASP A 149 -31.17 81.01 -43.17
C ASP A 149 -30.38 79.76 -42.71
N PRO A 150 -30.85 78.98 -41.72
CA PRO A 150 -30.15 77.80 -41.19
C PRO A 150 -30.02 76.64 -42.19
N SER A 151 -30.74 76.71 -43.31
CA SER A 151 -30.89 75.60 -44.26
C SER A 151 -29.70 75.43 -45.22
N SER A 152 -28.99 76.50 -45.60
CA SER A 152 -27.81 76.38 -46.48
C SER A 152 -26.56 75.84 -45.76
N ASP A 153 -26.48 76.06 -44.45
CA ASP A 153 -25.38 75.57 -43.61
C ASP A 153 -25.52 74.05 -43.36
N LEU A 154 -26.76 73.56 -43.22
CA LEU A 154 -27.05 72.14 -43.01
C LEU A 154 -26.64 71.27 -44.19
N ARG A 155 -26.86 71.71 -45.44
CA ARG A 155 -26.45 70.98 -46.66
C ARG A 155 -24.93 70.86 -46.76
N LEU A 156 -24.23 71.95 -46.45
CA LEU A 156 -22.76 71.99 -46.46
C LEU A 156 -22.16 71.16 -45.31
N HIS A 157 -22.74 71.24 -44.11
CA HIS A 157 -22.36 70.41 -42.97
C HIS A 157 -22.64 68.92 -43.21
N LEU A 158 -23.76 68.55 -43.84
CA LEU A 158 -24.06 67.16 -44.22
C LEU A 158 -23.03 66.60 -45.19
N LEU A 159 -22.60 67.38 -46.20
CA LEU A 159 -21.55 67.02 -47.16
C LEU A 159 -20.17 66.91 -46.49
N TYR A 160 -19.83 67.82 -45.58
CA TYR A 160 -18.59 67.71 -44.80
C TYR A 160 -18.59 66.52 -43.83
N ILE A 161 -19.71 66.22 -43.20
CA ILE A 161 -19.85 65.07 -42.30
C ILE A 161 -19.75 63.76 -43.09
N THR A 162 -20.46 63.64 -44.22
CA THR A 162 -20.37 62.43 -45.06
C THR A 162 -19.01 62.27 -45.74
N GLY A 163 -18.43 63.35 -46.29
CA GLY A 163 -17.08 63.35 -46.86
C GLY A 163 -16.00 63.05 -45.81
N GLY A 164 -16.13 63.60 -44.60
CA GLY A 164 -15.25 63.32 -43.47
C GLY A 164 -15.33 61.87 -42.99
N ILE A 165 -16.54 61.31 -42.88
CA ILE A 165 -16.74 59.89 -42.53
C ILE A 165 -16.13 58.98 -43.60
N ILE A 166 -16.31 59.29 -44.89
CA ILE A 166 -15.70 58.54 -46.01
C ILE A 166 -14.17 58.60 -45.95
N ALA A 167 -13.59 59.78 -45.70
CA ALA A 167 -12.15 59.96 -45.59
C ALA A 167 -11.55 59.19 -44.40
N VAL A 168 -12.20 59.23 -43.24
CA VAL A 168 -11.79 58.48 -42.04
C VAL A 168 -11.89 56.96 -42.28
N LEU A 169 -12.99 56.48 -42.87
CA LEU A 169 -13.16 55.06 -43.21
C LEU A 169 -12.14 54.60 -44.28
N GLY A 170 -11.85 55.44 -45.27
CA GLY A 170 -10.82 55.18 -46.28
C GLY A 170 -9.41 55.13 -45.69
N LEU A 171 -9.08 56.00 -44.73
CA LEU A 171 -7.80 55.98 -44.02
C LEU A 171 -7.67 54.74 -43.13
N ILE A 172 -8.74 54.36 -42.41
CA ILE A 172 -8.81 53.15 -41.59
C ILE A 172 -8.60 51.90 -42.45
N GLU A 173 -9.26 51.81 -43.61
CA GLU A 173 -9.11 50.68 -44.54
C GLU A 173 -7.72 50.63 -45.18
N THR A 174 -7.16 51.78 -45.55
CA THR A 174 -5.80 51.85 -46.12
C THR A 174 -4.77 51.41 -45.07
N ASN A 175 -4.91 51.87 -43.82
CA ASN A 175 -4.06 51.41 -42.72
C ASN A 175 -4.26 49.92 -42.42
N ARG A 176 -5.50 49.40 -42.47
CA ARG A 176 -5.79 47.98 -42.29
C ARG A 176 -5.15 47.14 -43.40
N LYS A 177 -5.26 47.57 -44.66
CA LYS A 177 -4.67 46.88 -45.81
C LYS A 177 -3.14 46.92 -45.76
N ASN A 178 -2.55 48.08 -45.49
CA ASN A 178 -1.11 48.20 -45.32
C ASN A 178 -0.58 47.35 -44.16
N SER A 179 -1.32 47.29 -43.04
CA SER A 179 -0.99 46.40 -41.93
C SER A 179 -1.07 44.92 -42.31
N GLN A 180 -2.11 44.51 -43.06
CA GLN A 180 -2.23 43.13 -43.54
C GLN A 180 -1.16 42.76 -44.58
N ASP A 181 -0.84 43.66 -45.50
CA ASP A 181 0.21 43.43 -46.51
C ASP A 181 1.59 43.39 -45.84
N HIS A 182 1.83 44.23 -44.83
CA HIS A 182 3.05 44.15 -44.01
C HIS A 182 3.17 42.82 -43.25
N ILE A 183 2.08 42.33 -42.62
CA ILE A 183 2.07 41.01 -41.97
C ILE A 183 2.38 39.90 -43.00
N ARG A 184 1.83 39.98 -44.22
CA ARG A 184 2.14 38.99 -45.28
C ARG A 184 3.60 39.02 -45.70
N GLU A 185 4.20 40.20 -45.85
CA GLU A 185 5.62 40.35 -46.17
C GLU A 185 6.52 39.80 -45.06
N VAL A 186 6.21 40.09 -43.79
CA VAL A 186 6.93 39.54 -42.63
C VAL A 186 6.82 38.02 -42.59
N HIS A 187 5.62 37.46 -42.81
CA HIS A 187 5.42 36.01 -42.90
C HIS A 187 6.23 35.38 -44.03
N ALA A 188 6.27 36.02 -45.22
CA ALA A 188 7.07 35.53 -46.36
C ALA A 188 8.56 35.56 -46.04
N ALA A 189 9.08 36.66 -45.48
CA ALA A 189 10.48 36.79 -45.10
C ALA A 189 10.89 35.80 -43.99
N ARG A 190 10.03 35.53 -43.01
CA ARG A 190 10.24 34.47 -42.01
C ARG A 190 10.29 33.09 -42.65
N ARG A 191 9.43 32.82 -43.64
CA ARG A 191 9.43 31.55 -44.38
C ARG A 191 10.68 31.35 -45.21
N ASP A 192 11.20 32.41 -45.84
CA ASP A 192 12.46 32.35 -46.58
C ASP A 192 13.64 32.06 -45.64
N ARG A 193 13.73 32.76 -44.50
CA ARG A 193 14.74 32.48 -43.46
C ARG A 193 14.61 31.07 -42.87
N TYR A 194 13.38 30.58 -42.68
CA TYR A 194 13.13 29.22 -42.23
C TYR A 194 13.69 28.19 -43.24
N ILE A 195 13.46 28.37 -44.54
CA ILE A 195 14.01 27.50 -45.58
C ILE A 195 15.54 27.53 -45.56
N GLU A 196 16.14 28.72 -45.47
CA GLU A 196 17.60 28.87 -45.38
C GLU A 196 18.18 28.21 -44.13
N ALA A 197 17.50 28.30 -42.98
CA ALA A 197 17.94 27.69 -41.74
C ALA A 197 17.84 26.16 -41.76
N VAL A 198 16.80 25.60 -42.40
CA VAL A 198 16.67 24.15 -42.63
C VAL A 198 17.74 23.63 -43.60
N ASP A 199 18.08 24.41 -44.63
CA ASP A 199 19.18 24.07 -45.56
C ASP A 199 20.52 24.03 -44.82
N LYS A 200 20.80 25.03 -43.96
CA LYS A 200 21.98 25.04 -43.09
C LYS A 200 22.03 23.82 -42.16
N LEU A 201 20.90 23.42 -41.59
CA LEU A 201 20.80 22.23 -40.72
C LEU A 201 21.13 20.93 -41.48
N SER A 202 21.01 20.91 -42.80
CA SER A 202 21.33 19.77 -43.66
C SER A 202 22.78 19.78 -44.18
N SER A 203 23.62 20.73 -43.75
CA SER A 203 25.01 20.86 -44.19
C SER A 203 25.90 19.71 -43.71
N GLU A 204 26.89 19.31 -44.52
CA GLU A 204 27.92 18.35 -44.09
C GLU A 204 28.82 18.91 -42.97
N GLN A 205 28.93 20.25 -42.85
CA GLN A 205 29.79 20.92 -41.87
C GLN A 205 29.04 21.19 -40.56
N ALA A 206 29.51 20.61 -39.46
CA ALA A 206 28.85 20.75 -38.15
C ALA A 206 28.69 22.20 -37.67
N PRO A 207 29.66 23.12 -37.83
CA PRO A 207 29.47 24.52 -37.48
C PRO A 207 28.34 25.20 -38.25
N VAL A 208 28.11 24.82 -39.52
CA VAL A 208 27.02 25.34 -40.34
C VAL A 208 25.67 24.79 -39.86
N ARG A 209 25.62 23.50 -39.52
CA ARG A 209 24.41 22.88 -38.93
C ARG A 209 24.02 23.55 -37.61
N LEU A 210 25.00 23.79 -36.74
CA LEU A 210 24.80 24.50 -35.48
C LEU A 210 24.27 25.93 -35.70
N GLY A 211 24.79 26.64 -36.71
CA GLY A 211 24.22 27.93 -37.14
C GLY A 211 22.77 27.83 -37.62
N GLY A 212 22.41 26.73 -38.29
CA GLY A 212 21.02 26.40 -38.65
C GLY A 212 20.13 26.19 -37.43
N VAL A 213 20.60 25.48 -36.40
CA VAL A 213 19.88 25.29 -35.12
C VAL A 213 19.56 26.64 -34.49
N TYR A 214 20.55 27.51 -34.27
CA TYR A 214 20.32 28.82 -33.64
C TYR A 214 19.39 29.73 -34.47
N ALA A 215 19.47 29.66 -35.80
CA ALA A 215 18.56 30.40 -36.68
C ALA A 215 17.11 29.90 -36.57
N LEU A 216 16.88 28.59 -36.50
CA LEU A 216 15.55 28.00 -36.30
C LEU A 216 15.00 28.34 -34.92
N VAL A 217 15.80 28.21 -33.87
CA VAL A 217 15.41 28.56 -32.50
C VAL A 217 15.01 30.04 -32.41
N GLY A 218 15.83 30.95 -32.94
CA GLY A 218 15.52 32.38 -32.95
C GLY A 218 14.26 32.72 -33.76
N LEU A 219 13.97 31.98 -34.84
CA LEU A 219 12.72 32.15 -35.59
C LEU A 219 11.50 31.73 -34.77
N VAL A 220 11.58 30.70 -33.94
CA VAL A 220 10.48 30.32 -33.03
C VAL A 220 10.18 31.46 -32.06
N ASP A 221 11.22 32.00 -31.41
CA ASP A 221 11.06 33.12 -30.48
C ASP A 221 10.47 34.35 -31.18
N GLU A 222 10.95 34.68 -32.38
CA GLU A 222 10.42 35.78 -33.19
C GLU A 222 8.93 35.60 -33.56
N TRP A 223 8.48 34.37 -33.81
CA TRP A 223 7.06 34.09 -34.04
C TRP A 223 6.22 34.27 -32.78
N LEU A 224 6.74 33.89 -31.61
CA LEU A 224 6.02 34.01 -30.35
C LEU A 224 5.90 35.47 -29.88
N ASP A 225 6.95 36.27 -30.09
CA ASP A 225 7.01 37.69 -29.69
C ASP A 225 6.15 38.64 -30.57
N ASP A 226 5.60 38.17 -31.69
CA ASP A 226 4.86 39.03 -32.63
C ASP A 226 3.37 39.19 -32.27
N ASP A 227 3.08 40.14 -31.37
CA ASP A 227 1.73 40.44 -30.90
C ASP A 227 0.73 40.92 -31.99
N ASN A 228 1.19 41.15 -33.22
CA ASN A 228 0.29 41.50 -34.33
C ASN A 228 -0.42 40.28 -34.94
N ILE A 229 -0.05 39.07 -34.53
CA ILE A 229 -0.54 37.81 -35.07
C ILE A 229 -1.34 37.05 -34.00
N ASP A 230 -2.41 36.37 -34.43
CA ASP A 230 -3.20 35.51 -33.56
C ASP A 230 -2.33 34.44 -32.89
N GLU A 231 -2.47 34.27 -31.56
CA GLU A 231 -1.72 33.31 -30.74
C GLU A 231 -1.73 31.90 -31.33
N LYS A 232 -2.87 31.43 -31.85
CA LYS A 232 -2.97 30.10 -32.45
C LYS A 232 -2.12 29.97 -33.71
N ILE A 233 -1.97 31.04 -34.49
CA ILE A 233 -1.11 31.06 -35.66
C ILE A 233 0.36 31.09 -35.22
N ARG A 234 0.72 31.93 -34.24
CA ARG A 234 2.08 31.99 -33.68
C ARG A 234 2.56 30.62 -33.19
N THR A 235 1.78 29.97 -32.34
CA THR A 235 2.09 28.63 -31.82
C THR A 235 2.12 27.58 -32.94
N LYS A 236 1.25 27.68 -33.95
CA LYS A 236 1.25 26.75 -35.08
C LYS A 236 2.53 26.84 -35.90
N GLU A 237 2.96 28.05 -36.25
CA GLU A 237 4.19 28.26 -37.03
C GLU A 237 5.44 27.88 -36.20
N GLY A 238 5.47 28.22 -34.90
CA GLY A 238 6.51 27.75 -33.98
C GLY A 238 6.59 26.22 -33.92
N GLN A 239 5.46 25.52 -33.80
CA GLN A 239 5.42 24.05 -33.75
C GLN A 239 5.94 23.41 -35.04
N ILE A 240 5.76 24.03 -36.21
CA ILE A 240 6.34 23.54 -37.47
C ILE A 240 7.87 23.53 -37.40
N ILE A 241 8.47 24.56 -36.82
CA ILE A 241 9.92 24.66 -36.65
C ILE A 241 10.40 23.64 -35.62
N ILE A 242 9.73 23.52 -34.47
CA ILE A 242 10.01 22.49 -33.44
C ILE A 242 9.96 21.09 -34.04
N ASN A 243 8.96 20.79 -34.87
CA ASN A 243 8.84 19.50 -35.54
C ASN A 243 10.04 19.19 -36.44
N ASN A 244 10.66 20.18 -37.07
CA ASN A 244 11.88 19.99 -37.87
C ASN A 244 13.08 19.70 -36.99
N LEU A 245 13.27 20.43 -35.90
CA LEU A 245 14.33 20.16 -34.92
C LEU A 245 14.19 18.75 -34.33
N CYS A 246 12.99 18.34 -33.93
CA CYS A 246 12.70 16.97 -33.49
C CYS A 246 12.91 15.93 -34.60
N SER A 247 12.61 16.26 -35.86
CA SER A 247 12.86 15.35 -36.99
C SER A 247 14.36 15.15 -37.23
N TYR A 248 15.16 16.20 -37.04
CA TYR A 248 16.62 16.12 -37.09
C TYR A 248 17.17 15.22 -35.97
N ILE A 249 16.68 15.37 -34.74
CA ILE A 249 17.03 14.47 -33.60
C ILE A 249 16.67 13.01 -33.92
N ARG A 250 15.51 12.76 -34.52
CA ARG A 250 15.06 11.42 -34.91
C ARG A 250 15.79 10.84 -36.13
N SER A 251 16.62 11.63 -36.81
CA SER A 251 17.31 11.14 -38.01
C SER A 251 18.36 10.08 -37.66
N PRO A 252 18.44 8.97 -38.41
CA PRO A 252 19.43 7.92 -38.20
C PRO A 252 20.87 8.45 -38.31
N PHE A 253 21.79 7.88 -37.53
CA PHE A 253 23.20 8.24 -37.58
C PHE A 253 24.07 6.98 -37.52
N LEU A 254 24.28 6.32 -38.65
CA LEU A 254 24.91 4.98 -38.73
C LEU A 254 26.29 4.86 -38.08
N ALA A 255 27.03 5.97 -37.94
CA ALA A 255 28.33 5.97 -37.27
C ALA A 255 28.23 5.58 -35.79
N VAL A 256 27.10 5.85 -35.12
CA VAL A 256 26.92 5.46 -33.70
C VAL A 256 26.86 3.94 -33.52
N GLU A 257 26.15 3.23 -34.40
CA GLU A 257 26.06 1.77 -34.36
C GLU A 257 27.43 1.13 -34.62
N LYS A 258 28.19 1.72 -35.56
CA LYS A 258 29.56 1.29 -35.89
C LYS A 258 30.51 1.49 -34.71
N ILE A 259 30.44 2.64 -34.04
CA ILE A 259 31.28 2.95 -32.86
C ILE A 259 30.92 2.04 -31.69
N GLU A 260 29.64 1.88 -31.39
CA GLU A 260 29.20 1.02 -30.29
C GLU A 260 29.59 -0.45 -30.49
N ALA A 261 29.44 -0.97 -31.71
CA ALA A 261 29.89 -2.32 -32.07
C ALA A 261 31.38 -2.51 -31.83
N TYR A 262 32.19 -1.51 -32.20
CA TYR A 262 33.63 -1.52 -31.99
C TYR A 262 33.99 -1.51 -30.50
N GLU A 263 33.38 -0.62 -29.71
CA GLU A 263 33.60 -0.53 -28.27
C GLU A 263 33.23 -1.82 -27.56
N ALA A 264 32.06 -2.40 -27.87
CA ALA A 264 31.62 -3.67 -27.31
C ALA A 264 32.59 -4.83 -27.62
N HIS A 265 33.14 -4.88 -28.84
CA HIS A 265 34.12 -5.90 -29.20
C HIS A 265 35.45 -5.73 -28.45
N ASN A 266 35.88 -4.47 -28.25
CA ASN A 266 37.10 -4.18 -27.50
C ASN A 266 36.96 -4.52 -26.01
N ASP A 267 35.83 -4.14 -25.39
CA ASP A 267 35.54 -4.45 -23.99
C ASP A 267 35.42 -5.96 -23.76
N PHE A 268 34.75 -6.67 -24.68
CA PHE A 268 34.67 -8.13 -24.64
C PHE A 268 36.06 -8.78 -24.71
N ASN A 269 36.92 -8.36 -25.66
CA ASN A 269 38.26 -8.92 -25.81
C ASN A 269 39.11 -8.70 -24.54
N GLN A 270 39.04 -7.51 -23.93
CA GLN A 270 39.76 -7.20 -22.69
C GLN A 270 39.30 -8.05 -21.50
N LEU A 271 37.99 -8.21 -21.31
CA LEU A 271 37.46 -9.01 -20.21
C LEU A 271 37.60 -10.52 -20.45
N GLN A 272 37.53 -10.98 -21.70
CA GLN A 272 37.82 -12.37 -22.06
C GLN A 272 39.28 -12.75 -21.74
N GLU A 273 40.24 -11.85 -21.95
CA GLU A 273 41.65 -12.08 -21.63
C GLU A 273 41.87 -12.24 -20.11
N TYR A 274 41.03 -11.61 -19.28
CA TYR A 274 41.02 -11.73 -17.83
C TYR A 274 40.27 -12.98 -17.31
N GLU A 275 39.17 -13.39 -17.96
CA GLU A 275 38.29 -14.51 -17.54
C GLU A 275 38.57 -15.83 -18.30
N ALA A 276 39.69 -15.94 -19.01
CA ALA A 276 40.03 -16.93 -20.05
C ALA A 276 39.97 -18.43 -19.68
N GLU A 277 39.61 -18.82 -18.47
CA GLU A 277 39.53 -20.23 -18.02
C GLU A 277 38.13 -20.85 -18.10
N PHE A 278 37.09 -20.10 -18.47
CA PHE A 278 35.70 -20.54 -18.31
C PHE A 278 34.93 -20.74 -19.62
N SER A 279 34.07 -21.75 -19.67
CA SER A 279 33.07 -21.94 -20.75
C SER A 279 32.02 -20.82 -20.72
N LEU A 280 31.28 -20.61 -21.83
CA LEU A 280 30.21 -19.58 -21.92
C LEU A 280 29.17 -19.66 -20.78
N GLU A 281 28.95 -20.86 -20.23
CA GLU A 281 28.04 -21.12 -19.10
C GLU A 281 28.56 -20.58 -17.76
N ASN A 282 29.87 -20.35 -17.66
CA ASN A 282 30.58 -19.92 -16.47
C ASN A 282 31.04 -18.45 -16.55
N TYR A 283 30.73 -17.72 -17.63
CA TYR A 283 30.99 -16.28 -17.72
C TYR A 283 30.22 -15.52 -16.66
N SER A 284 30.85 -14.47 -16.13
CA SER A 284 30.14 -13.50 -15.31
C SER A 284 28.93 -12.95 -16.09
N PRO A 285 27.81 -12.59 -15.44
CA PRO A 285 26.67 -12.00 -16.14
C PRO A 285 27.05 -10.79 -17.00
N GLN A 286 28.05 -10.02 -16.54
CA GLN A 286 28.64 -8.89 -17.27
C GLN A 286 29.32 -9.33 -18.57
N LEU A 287 30.20 -10.34 -18.52
CA LEU A 287 30.87 -10.85 -19.72
C LEU A 287 29.89 -11.51 -20.69
N ARG A 288 28.85 -12.18 -20.19
CA ARG A 288 27.79 -12.77 -21.03
C ARG A 288 26.97 -11.72 -21.76
N ALA A 289 26.62 -10.62 -21.08
CA ALA A 289 25.94 -9.48 -21.69
C ALA A 289 26.80 -8.84 -22.79
N LEU A 290 28.11 -8.65 -22.54
CA LEU A 290 29.05 -8.15 -23.53
C LEU A 290 29.23 -9.10 -24.72
N TYR A 291 29.25 -10.42 -24.48
CA TYR A 291 29.33 -11.42 -25.54
C TYR A 291 28.13 -11.35 -26.49
N GLU A 292 26.89 -11.41 -25.98
CA GLU A 292 25.69 -11.33 -26.83
C GLU A 292 25.65 -10.00 -27.59
N ARG A 293 26.04 -8.90 -26.94
CA ARG A 293 26.18 -7.59 -27.60
C ARG A 293 27.19 -7.61 -28.74
N SER A 294 28.36 -8.22 -28.53
CA SER A 294 29.38 -8.36 -29.58
C SER A 294 28.90 -9.25 -30.73
N LYS A 295 28.09 -10.27 -30.45
CA LYS A 295 27.53 -11.21 -31.45
C LYS A 295 26.45 -10.55 -32.31
N GLU A 296 25.61 -9.70 -31.72
CA GLU A 296 24.62 -8.90 -32.45
C GLU A 296 25.27 -7.90 -33.43
N SER A 297 26.54 -7.54 -33.19
CA SER A 297 27.25 -6.48 -33.93
C SER A 297 27.88 -6.91 -35.27
N GLY A 298 27.84 -8.19 -35.64
CA GLY A 298 28.39 -8.71 -36.90
C GLY A 298 29.93 -8.85 -36.93
N THR A 299 30.50 -9.20 -38.10
CA THR A 299 31.96 -9.40 -38.26
C THR A 299 32.66 -8.13 -38.72
N PHE A 300 33.43 -7.49 -37.84
CA PHE A 300 34.23 -6.31 -38.17
C PHE A 300 35.55 -6.68 -38.89
N LYS A 301 35.80 -6.06 -40.04
CA LYS A 301 37.05 -6.16 -40.79
C LYS A 301 37.76 -4.80 -40.81
N ASN A 302 38.74 -4.64 -39.92
CA ASN A 302 39.79 -3.59 -39.85
C ASN A 302 39.58 -2.34 -38.96
N PHE A 303 40.66 -2.04 -38.23
CA PHE A 303 40.86 -1.04 -37.17
C PHE A 303 41.21 0.38 -37.65
N GLN A 304 41.54 0.57 -38.94
CA GLN A 304 42.22 1.78 -39.43
C GLN A 304 41.30 2.95 -39.82
N ASP A 305 39.99 2.86 -39.59
CA ASP A 305 38.98 3.76 -40.20
C ASP A 305 37.88 4.22 -39.21
N ILE A 306 38.17 4.28 -37.90
CA ILE A 306 37.18 4.71 -36.88
C ILE A 306 37.44 6.11 -36.32
N THR A 307 38.67 6.63 -36.38
CA THR A 307 39.00 7.98 -35.87
C THR A 307 38.19 9.07 -36.58
N ALA A 308 37.97 8.95 -37.90
CA ALA A 308 37.14 9.86 -38.66
C ALA A 308 35.65 9.76 -38.27
N ASP A 309 35.19 8.56 -37.90
CA ASP A 309 33.82 8.35 -37.42
C ASP A 309 33.64 8.92 -36.00
N TYR A 310 34.63 8.79 -35.12
CA TYR A 310 34.63 9.45 -33.80
C TYR A 310 34.56 10.98 -33.92
N ALA A 311 35.31 11.58 -34.86
CA ALA A 311 35.23 13.02 -35.10
C ALA A 311 33.81 13.45 -35.53
N LYS A 312 33.22 12.76 -36.52
CA LYS A 312 31.82 13.00 -36.95
C LYS A 312 30.82 12.75 -35.84
N PHE A 313 31.08 11.76 -34.99
CA PHE A 313 30.24 11.41 -33.85
C PHE A 313 30.20 12.55 -32.83
N HIS A 314 31.35 13.08 -32.41
CA HIS A 314 31.41 14.22 -31.49
C HIS A 314 30.79 15.49 -32.07
N GLU A 315 31.06 15.77 -33.35
CA GLU A 315 30.42 16.88 -34.05
C GLU A 315 28.88 16.78 -34.05
N GLU A 316 28.33 15.59 -34.27
CA GLU A 316 26.90 15.37 -34.27
C GLU A 316 26.29 15.37 -32.85
N GLN A 317 27.04 14.90 -31.84
CA GLN A 317 26.67 15.05 -30.43
C GLN A 317 26.46 16.53 -30.09
N ASP A 318 27.40 17.40 -30.47
CA ASP A 318 27.34 18.84 -30.17
C ASP A 318 26.12 19.50 -30.82
N VAL A 319 25.85 19.22 -32.10
CA VAL A 319 24.70 19.78 -32.83
C VAL A 319 23.38 19.34 -32.20
N ARG A 320 23.20 18.04 -31.92
CA ARG A 320 21.93 17.54 -31.37
C ARG A 320 21.73 17.92 -29.90
N ARG A 321 22.79 17.93 -29.10
CA ARG A 321 22.74 18.42 -27.72
C ARG A 321 22.40 19.90 -27.66
N ALA A 322 22.91 20.72 -28.57
CA ALA A 322 22.56 22.14 -28.64
C ALA A 322 21.05 22.36 -28.83
N ILE A 323 20.36 21.53 -29.61
CA ILE A 323 18.90 21.59 -29.75
C ILE A 323 18.22 21.39 -28.39
N PHE A 324 18.64 20.38 -27.62
CA PHE A 324 18.11 20.12 -26.28
C PHE A 324 18.43 21.24 -25.28
N VAL A 325 19.62 21.83 -25.33
CA VAL A 325 20.00 22.99 -24.49
C VAL A 325 19.09 24.19 -24.79
N GLU A 326 18.85 24.50 -26.05
CA GLU A 326 17.98 25.61 -26.45
C GLU A 326 16.50 25.38 -26.07
N MET A 327 16.03 24.13 -26.15
CA MET A 327 14.71 23.72 -25.64
C MET A 327 14.63 23.86 -24.11
N SER A 328 15.70 23.48 -23.40
CA SER A 328 15.78 23.56 -21.94
C SER A 328 15.73 25.01 -21.45
N ASN A 329 16.46 25.91 -22.10
CA ASN A 329 16.49 27.35 -21.75
C ASN A 329 15.11 28.03 -21.84
N ARG A 330 14.15 27.43 -22.55
CA ARG A 330 12.81 27.98 -22.80
C ARG A 330 11.68 27.12 -22.23
N SER A 331 12.04 26.02 -21.56
CA SER A 331 11.09 25.18 -20.83
C SER A 331 10.60 25.90 -19.57
N SER A 332 9.51 25.40 -19.02
CA SER A 332 8.97 25.89 -17.76
C SER A 332 9.94 25.64 -16.61
N THR A 333 9.93 26.53 -15.62
CA THR A 333 10.70 26.41 -14.39
C THR A 333 9.76 26.31 -13.20
N PHE A 334 10.27 26.06 -12.01
CA PHE A 334 9.50 26.14 -10.77
C PHE A 334 10.01 27.30 -9.92
N THR A 335 9.09 28.12 -9.42
CA THR A 335 9.38 29.24 -8.53
C THR A 335 8.73 28.98 -7.18
N GLU A 336 9.44 29.24 -6.09
CA GLU A 336 8.90 29.13 -4.73
C GLU A 336 7.88 30.25 -4.47
N ASN A 337 6.69 29.89 -3.99
CA ASN A 337 5.66 30.85 -3.58
C ASN A 337 5.93 31.38 -2.16
N GLU A 338 5.14 32.36 -1.69
CA GLU A 338 5.30 32.95 -0.34
C GLU A 338 5.13 31.95 0.82
N LYS A 339 4.58 30.76 0.57
CA LYS A 339 4.40 29.67 1.55
C LYS A 339 5.52 28.63 1.51
N GLY A 340 6.46 28.76 0.58
CA GLY A 340 7.51 27.77 0.35
C GLY A 340 7.14 26.66 -0.63
N ASP A 341 5.97 26.70 -1.28
CA ASP A 341 5.60 25.68 -2.28
C ASP A 341 6.20 26.05 -3.65
N MET A 342 6.83 25.08 -4.32
CA MET A 342 7.25 25.22 -5.71
C MET A 342 6.02 25.26 -6.64
N ILE A 343 5.80 26.37 -7.33
CA ILE A 343 4.76 26.52 -8.35
C ILE A 343 5.39 26.61 -9.75
N PRO A 344 4.79 25.98 -10.78
CA PRO A 344 5.31 26.03 -12.13
C PRO A 344 5.17 27.45 -12.71
N SER A 345 6.30 28.01 -13.14
CA SER A 345 6.42 29.21 -13.96
C SER A 345 6.53 28.79 -15.42
N ARG A 346 5.50 29.10 -16.23
CA ARG A 346 5.43 28.67 -17.62
C ARG A 346 6.57 29.25 -18.44
N GLY A 347 7.29 28.38 -19.14
CA GLY A 347 8.33 28.79 -20.09
C GLY A 347 7.71 29.24 -21.42
N THR A 348 8.49 29.99 -22.20
CA THR A 348 8.09 30.48 -23.52
C THR A 348 7.68 29.34 -24.46
N TRP A 349 8.27 28.16 -24.29
CA TRP A 349 8.02 26.98 -25.13
C TRP A 349 7.10 25.94 -24.47
N SER A 350 6.42 26.30 -23.37
CA SER A 350 5.59 25.38 -22.58
C SER A 350 4.37 24.80 -23.32
N GLU A 351 3.92 25.44 -24.41
CA GLU A 351 2.78 24.96 -25.21
C GLU A 351 3.18 24.05 -26.37
N PHE A 352 4.48 23.85 -26.63
CA PHE A 352 4.93 23.00 -27.72
C PHE A 352 4.95 21.52 -27.36
N GLU A 353 4.76 20.68 -28.39
CA GLU A 353 4.94 19.23 -28.33
C GLU A 353 6.32 18.85 -28.84
N PHE A 354 7.03 18.02 -28.06
CA PHE A 354 8.35 17.52 -28.40
C PHE A 354 8.28 16.00 -28.58
N ASN A 355 8.60 15.52 -29.79
CA ASN A 355 8.54 14.10 -30.13
C ASN A 355 9.93 13.57 -30.51
N PHE A 356 10.56 12.85 -29.58
CA PHE A 356 11.86 12.20 -29.74
C PHE A 356 11.74 10.68 -29.93
N SER A 357 10.54 10.18 -30.25
CA SER A 357 10.32 8.74 -30.41
C SER A 357 11.21 8.15 -31.51
N ARG A 358 11.77 6.97 -31.25
CA ARG A 358 12.72 6.27 -32.14
C ARG A 358 14.02 7.02 -32.42
N ALA A 359 14.34 8.08 -31.66
CA ALA A 359 15.59 8.80 -31.86
C ALA A 359 16.81 7.97 -31.43
N PRO A 360 17.92 8.01 -32.18
CA PRO A 360 19.22 7.58 -31.68
C PRO A 360 19.82 8.70 -30.83
N ILE A 361 19.95 8.46 -29.54
CA ILE A 361 20.57 9.38 -28.58
C ILE A 361 21.94 8.84 -28.19
N PHE A 362 22.96 9.67 -28.26
CA PHE A 362 24.34 9.27 -27.98
C PHE A 362 25.14 10.42 -27.39
N TYR A 363 24.46 11.34 -26.72
CA TYR A 363 25.00 12.55 -26.09
C TYR A 363 24.30 12.75 -24.74
N PRO A 364 24.95 13.39 -23.76
CA PRO A 364 24.40 13.52 -22.42
C PRO A 364 23.29 14.58 -22.37
N LEU A 365 22.22 14.26 -21.62
CA LEU A 365 21.04 15.10 -21.35
C LEU A 365 21.00 15.54 -19.87
N ASN A 366 22.14 15.56 -19.20
CA ASN A 366 22.32 16.00 -17.82
C ASN A 366 22.11 17.51 -17.63
N HIS A 367 21.61 17.91 -16.46
CA HIS A 367 21.31 19.29 -16.06
C HIS A 367 20.38 20.03 -17.04
N LEU A 368 19.49 19.32 -17.73
CA LEU A 368 18.51 19.90 -18.64
C LEU A 368 17.11 19.89 -18.05
N THR A 369 16.32 20.91 -18.38
CA THR A 369 14.88 20.91 -18.17
C THR A 369 14.18 20.50 -19.46
N ILE A 370 13.35 19.47 -19.43
CA ILE A 370 12.64 18.94 -20.58
C ILE A 370 11.14 19.10 -20.35
N GLU A 371 10.50 19.95 -21.15
CA GLU A 371 9.07 20.24 -21.02
C GLU A 371 8.21 18.95 -21.17
N LYS A 372 8.42 18.21 -22.26
CA LYS A 372 7.78 16.91 -22.55
C LYS A 372 8.81 15.91 -23.07
N GLY A 373 9.08 14.86 -22.30
CA GLY A 373 10.10 13.87 -22.63
C GLY A 373 9.56 12.66 -23.40
N ILE A 374 9.11 12.83 -24.65
CA ILE A 374 8.57 11.69 -25.44
C ILE A 374 9.72 10.95 -26.14
N PHE A 375 10.30 9.97 -25.45
CA PHE A 375 11.41 9.12 -25.92
C PHE A 375 10.97 7.71 -26.33
N SER A 376 9.66 7.43 -26.48
CA SER A 376 9.18 6.07 -26.76
C SER A 376 9.92 5.41 -27.92
N TYR A 377 10.38 4.17 -27.72
CA TYR A 377 11.19 3.41 -28.70
C TYR A 377 12.54 4.03 -29.10
N ALA A 378 13.05 5.04 -28.38
CA ALA A 378 14.39 5.58 -28.62
C ALA A 378 15.48 4.56 -28.22
N SER A 379 16.66 4.71 -28.81
CA SER A 379 17.86 3.95 -28.46
C SER A 379 18.91 4.91 -27.93
N PHE A 380 19.33 4.70 -26.69
CA PHE A 380 20.45 5.40 -26.08
C PHE A 380 21.71 4.56 -26.24
N TYR A 381 22.60 5.03 -27.11
CA TYR A 381 23.89 4.43 -27.39
C TYR A 381 24.94 5.02 -26.44
N GLY A 382 25.85 4.18 -25.94
CA GLY A 382 26.79 4.61 -24.91
C GLY A 382 26.12 4.78 -23.55
N GLN A 383 26.74 5.55 -22.66
CA GLN A 383 26.19 5.90 -21.36
C GLN A 383 25.06 6.93 -21.51
N ALA A 384 23.85 6.58 -21.07
CA ALA A 384 22.72 7.49 -21.07
C ALA A 384 22.75 8.35 -19.81
N ASP A 385 23.06 9.62 -19.94
CA ASP A 385 23.21 10.51 -18.79
C ASP A 385 22.09 11.54 -18.72
N PHE A 386 21.28 11.46 -17.67
CA PHE A 386 20.19 12.38 -17.32
C PHE A 386 20.44 13.06 -15.97
N ASN A 387 21.62 12.94 -15.37
CA ASN A 387 21.90 13.44 -14.02
C ASN A 387 21.38 14.87 -13.80
N GLU A 388 20.65 15.09 -12.69
CA GLU A 388 20.09 16.40 -12.31
C GLU A 388 19.18 17.04 -13.37
N SER A 389 18.63 16.26 -14.30
CA SER A 389 17.63 16.76 -15.25
C SER A 389 16.24 16.86 -14.61
N THR A 390 15.37 17.68 -15.19
CA THR A 390 13.99 17.87 -14.73
C THR A 390 13.01 17.70 -15.88
N PHE A 391 12.03 16.82 -15.71
CA PHE A 391 10.89 16.66 -16.62
C PHE A 391 9.68 17.41 -16.06
N ILE A 392 9.18 18.40 -16.79
CA ILE A 392 8.08 19.26 -16.32
C ILE A 392 6.72 18.56 -16.45
N ARG A 393 6.50 17.86 -17.56
CA ARG A 393 5.26 17.12 -17.84
C ARG A 393 5.57 15.63 -17.97
N ASP A 394 4.57 14.87 -18.42
CA ASP A 394 4.68 13.43 -18.62
C ASP A 394 5.90 13.07 -19.50
N ALA A 395 6.65 12.07 -19.05
CA ALA A 395 7.85 11.57 -19.70
C ALA A 395 7.63 10.11 -20.12
N ALA A 396 7.84 9.83 -21.40
CA ALA A 396 7.53 8.54 -22.02
C ALA A 396 8.82 7.86 -22.50
N PHE A 397 9.28 6.87 -21.74
CA PHE A 397 10.45 6.00 -21.98
C PHE A 397 10.04 4.56 -22.34
N ASN A 398 8.78 4.34 -22.68
CA ASN A 398 8.26 3.02 -23.01
C ASN A 398 8.88 2.45 -24.29
N GLY A 399 9.37 1.22 -24.21
CA GLY A 399 10.09 0.54 -25.29
C GLY A 399 11.50 1.07 -25.56
N VAL A 400 12.09 1.85 -24.66
CA VAL A 400 13.45 2.42 -24.84
C VAL A 400 14.53 1.35 -24.64
N LYS A 401 15.57 1.39 -25.48
CA LYS A 401 16.78 0.57 -25.31
C LYS A 401 17.92 1.45 -24.80
N PHE A 402 18.30 1.29 -23.53
CA PHE A 402 19.57 1.81 -23.01
C PHE A 402 20.62 0.75 -23.23
N THR A 403 21.56 0.97 -24.14
CA THR A 403 22.45 -0.10 -24.55
C THR A 403 23.57 -0.32 -23.52
N GLN A 404 24.12 0.74 -22.91
CA GLN A 404 25.06 0.66 -21.78
C GLN A 404 24.38 1.11 -20.46
N GLY A 405 25.14 1.70 -19.55
CA GLY A 405 24.63 2.21 -18.28
C GLY A 405 23.74 3.44 -18.47
N ALA A 406 22.84 3.67 -17.51
CA ALA A 406 21.94 4.80 -17.52
C ALA A 406 21.92 5.50 -16.15
N ASN A 407 22.20 6.80 -16.16
CA ASN A 407 22.28 7.63 -14.96
C ASN A 407 21.08 8.59 -14.89
N PHE A 408 20.16 8.29 -13.97
CA PHE A 408 19.00 9.11 -13.59
C PHE A 408 19.14 9.65 -12.15
N ASN A 409 20.36 9.80 -11.65
CA ASN A 409 20.57 10.35 -10.32
C ASN A 409 20.05 11.80 -10.24
N GLU A 410 19.36 12.10 -9.15
CA GLU A 410 18.80 13.42 -8.83
C GLU A 410 17.86 13.97 -9.92
N VAL A 411 17.27 13.10 -10.73
CA VAL A 411 16.27 13.50 -11.73
C VAL A 411 14.94 13.78 -11.06
N THR A 412 14.26 14.85 -11.49
CA THR A 412 12.90 15.17 -11.04
C THR A 412 11.89 14.98 -12.15
N PHE A 413 10.90 14.12 -11.93
CA PHE A 413 9.73 13.93 -12.79
C PHE A 413 8.50 14.58 -12.16
N ASN A 414 8.07 15.71 -12.74
CA ASN A 414 6.91 16.46 -12.27
C ASN A 414 5.57 15.95 -12.84
N GLY A 415 5.61 15.27 -13.99
CA GLY A 415 4.49 14.52 -14.56
C GLY A 415 4.63 13.00 -14.36
N GLU A 416 3.77 12.24 -15.04
CA GLU A 416 3.84 10.77 -15.04
C GLU A 416 5.09 10.29 -15.80
N ALA A 417 5.84 9.35 -15.22
CA ALA A 417 7.01 8.76 -15.86
C ALA A 417 6.74 7.32 -16.29
N ASN A 418 6.73 7.06 -17.59
CA ASN A 418 6.40 5.74 -18.13
C ASN A 418 7.61 5.05 -18.78
N PHE A 419 8.20 4.08 -18.10
CA PHE A 419 9.28 3.22 -18.58
C PHE A 419 8.80 1.84 -19.06
N SER A 420 7.49 1.55 -19.06
CA SER A 420 7.00 0.18 -19.27
C SER A 420 7.31 -0.38 -20.66
N ALA A 421 7.18 -1.69 -20.81
CA ALA A 421 7.08 -2.29 -22.14
C ALA A 421 5.90 -1.68 -22.94
N GLN A 422 6.00 -1.72 -24.27
CA GLN A 422 4.92 -1.35 -25.18
C GLN A 422 4.75 -2.42 -26.26
N GLY A 423 3.63 -3.15 -26.20
CA GLY A 423 3.41 -4.33 -27.04
C GLY A 423 4.49 -5.38 -26.77
N ASP A 424 5.07 -5.95 -27.83
CA ASP A 424 6.16 -6.93 -27.71
C ASP A 424 7.54 -6.29 -27.44
N THR A 425 7.63 -4.96 -27.43
CA THR A 425 8.89 -4.25 -27.22
C THR A 425 9.06 -3.92 -25.74
N LYS A 426 9.99 -4.61 -25.09
CA LYS A 426 10.38 -4.33 -23.71
C LYS A 426 11.33 -3.14 -23.63
N THR A 427 11.20 -2.34 -22.59
CA THR A 427 12.24 -1.40 -22.20
C THR A 427 13.38 -2.18 -21.55
N THR A 428 14.62 -1.93 -21.98
CA THR A 428 15.79 -2.68 -21.49
C THR A 428 16.91 -1.74 -21.08
N PHE A 429 17.47 -1.99 -19.89
CA PHE A 429 18.71 -1.37 -19.42
C PHE A 429 19.85 -2.38 -19.59
N GLY A 430 20.73 -2.15 -20.56
CA GLY A 430 21.80 -3.06 -20.96
C GLY A 430 22.97 -3.09 -19.97
N GLY A 431 23.28 -1.95 -19.34
CA GLY A 431 24.26 -1.84 -18.26
C GLY A 431 23.63 -1.46 -16.92
N ASP A 432 24.46 -0.97 -16.00
CA ASP A 432 24.01 -0.51 -14.68
C ASP A 432 23.07 0.70 -14.78
N ALA A 433 22.02 0.72 -13.96
CA ALA A 433 21.03 1.79 -13.95
C ALA A 433 20.95 2.44 -12.57
N THR A 434 21.21 3.73 -12.48
CA THR A 434 21.22 4.47 -11.21
C THR A 434 20.13 5.53 -11.17
N PHE A 435 19.37 5.56 -10.08
CA PHE A 435 18.23 6.42 -9.80
C PHE A 435 18.35 7.00 -8.38
N ASN A 436 19.56 7.27 -7.91
CA ASN A 436 19.77 7.76 -6.55
C ASN A 436 19.22 9.18 -6.41
N GLY A 437 18.43 9.44 -5.37
CA GLY A 437 17.83 10.76 -5.13
C GLY A 437 16.76 11.17 -6.14
N VAL A 438 16.29 10.26 -7.01
CA VAL A 438 15.24 10.57 -8.00
C VAL A 438 13.91 10.95 -7.31
N GLN A 439 13.21 11.92 -7.88
CA GLN A 439 11.87 12.33 -7.43
C GLN A 439 10.83 12.03 -8.51
N PHE A 440 9.94 11.08 -8.28
CA PHE A 440 8.72 10.92 -9.06
C PHE A 440 7.57 11.57 -8.30
N THR A 441 7.20 12.80 -8.64
CA THR A 441 6.16 13.53 -7.89
C THR A 441 4.75 12.96 -8.13
N GLN A 442 4.52 12.43 -9.33
CA GLN A 442 3.29 11.72 -9.75
C GLN A 442 3.57 10.22 -9.88
N GLY A 443 2.85 9.50 -10.75
CA GLY A 443 3.07 8.07 -10.96
C GLY A 443 4.33 7.74 -11.77
N ALA A 444 4.87 6.54 -11.49
CA ALA A 444 6.01 5.97 -12.19
C ALA A 444 5.70 4.50 -12.58
N ASN A 445 5.81 4.19 -13.86
CA ASN A 445 5.47 2.87 -14.39
C ASN A 445 6.69 2.18 -15.01
N PHE A 446 7.17 1.12 -14.37
CA PHE A 446 8.27 0.25 -14.80
C PHE A 446 7.78 -1.13 -15.22
N ASN A 447 6.50 -1.33 -15.53
CA ASN A 447 5.99 -2.68 -15.81
C ASN A 447 6.72 -3.35 -16.99
N GLU A 448 7.10 -4.61 -16.80
CA GLU A 448 7.78 -5.46 -17.79
C GLU A 448 9.13 -4.90 -18.29
N VAL A 449 9.80 -4.08 -17.48
CA VAL A 449 11.18 -3.63 -17.74
C VAL A 449 12.17 -4.76 -17.40
N THR A 450 13.23 -4.86 -18.20
CA THR A 450 14.38 -5.74 -17.91
C THR A 450 15.62 -4.90 -17.61
N PHE A 451 16.19 -5.06 -16.42
CA PHE A 451 17.48 -4.52 -16.02
C PHE A 451 18.53 -5.61 -16.09
N ASN A 452 19.46 -5.51 -17.05
CA ASN A 452 20.54 -6.48 -17.26
C ASN A 452 21.77 -6.21 -16.37
N GLY A 453 21.96 -4.96 -15.95
CA GLY A 453 23.00 -4.54 -15.00
C GLY A 453 22.49 -4.40 -13.56
N GLY A 454 23.37 -3.97 -12.66
CA GLY A 454 23.01 -3.61 -11.29
C GLY A 454 22.09 -2.39 -11.28
N THR A 455 21.05 -2.42 -10.44
CA THR A 455 20.09 -1.30 -10.35
C THR A 455 20.10 -0.67 -8.97
N ASN A 456 20.21 0.66 -8.91
CA ASN A 456 20.24 1.38 -7.65
C ASN A 456 19.22 2.51 -7.59
N PHE A 457 18.19 2.36 -6.75
CA PHE A 457 17.20 3.38 -6.40
C PHE A 457 17.47 4.00 -5.01
N SER A 458 18.60 3.70 -4.34
CA SER A 458 18.79 4.13 -2.96
C SER A 458 18.80 5.65 -2.77
N THR A 459 18.38 6.11 -1.60
CA THR A 459 18.68 7.47 -1.14
C THR A 459 20.19 7.63 -0.95
N GLN A 460 20.77 8.75 -1.41
CA GLN A 460 22.19 9.04 -1.25
C GLN A 460 22.40 10.48 -0.77
N GLY A 461 23.09 10.65 0.36
CA GLY A 461 23.30 11.98 0.94
C GLY A 461 21.98 12.58 1.44
N ASP A 462 21.75 13.86 1.14
CA ASP A 462 20.56 14.59 1.58
C ASP A 462 19.37 14.43 0.61
N THR A 463 19.57 13.85 -0.58
CA THR A 463 18.54 13.70 -1.61
C THR A 463 17.83 12.34 -1.49
N LYS A 464 16.61 12.36 -0.95
CA LYS A 464 15.80 11.16 -0.73
C LYS A 464 15.20 10.61 -2.01
N THR A 465 15.39 9.35 -2.36
CA THR A 465 14.62 8.77 -3.47
C THR A 465 13.14 8.63 -3.10
N THR A 466 12.25 9.27 -3.88
CA THR A 466 10.82 9.30 -3.60
C THR A 466 9.96 8.94 -4.81
N PHE A 467 9.01 8.03 -4.59
CA PHE A 467 7.88 7.78 -5.49
C PHE A 467 6.62 8.36 -4.86
N GLY A 468 6.35 9.64 -5.11
CA GLY A 468 5.24 10.40 -4.52
C GLY A 468 3.86 9.87 -4.91
N GLY A 469 3.67 9.47 -6.18
CA GLY A 469 2.45 8.86 -6.69
C GLY A 469 2.48 7.33 -6.69
N LYS A 470 1.70 6.74 -7.60
CA LYS A 470 1.63 5.27 -7.79
C LYS A 470 2.90 4.77 -8.47
N ALA A 471 3.55 3.76 -7.90
CA ALA A 471 4.73 3.12 -8.48
C ALA A 471 4.42 1.66 -8.88
N THR A 472 4.68 1.28 -10.12
CA THR A 472 4.42 -0.09 -10.60
C THR A 472 5.63 -0.75 -11.23
N PHE A 473 6.01 -1.92 -10.73
CA PHE A 473 7.14 -2.76 -11.14
C PHE A 473 6.66 -4.19 -11.48
N ASN A 474 5.45 -4.31 -12.05
CA ASN A 474 4.86 -5.61 -12.31
C ASN A 474 5.62 -6.31 -13.45
N GLY A 475 5.98 -7.58 -13.28
CA GLY A 475 6.72 -8.36 -14.27
C GLY A 475 8.15 -7.87 -14.54
N VAL A 476 8.71 -7.00 -13.68
CA VAL A 476 10.09 -6.50 -13.84
C VAL A 476 11.10 -7.62 -13.60
N GLN A 477 12.17 -7.62 -14.38
CA GLN A 477 13.28 -8.57 -14.24
C GLN A 477 14.56 -7.82 -13.88
N PHE A 478 15.10 -8.09 -12.69
CA PHE A 478 16.43 -7.67 -12.26
C PHE A 478 17.36 -8.89 -12.36
N THR A 479 18.27 -8.89 -13.32
CA THR A 479 19.23 -10.00 -13.52
C THR A 479 20.37 -9.97 -12.50
N LEU A 480 20.75 -8.78 -12.05
CA LEU A 480 21.74 -8.55 -10.99
C LEU A 480 21.06 -8.01 -9.71
N GLY A 481 21.86 -7.47 -8.79
CA GLY A 481 21.35 -6.91 -7.54
C GLY A 481 20.53 -5.63 -7.77
N ALA A 482 19.46 -5.47 -6.98
CA ALA A 482 18.63 -4.26 -6.96
C ALA A 482 18.62 -3.63 -5.57
N ASN A 483 18.88 -2.33 -5.48
CA ASN A 483 18.97 -1.62 -4.21
C ASN A 483 17.86 -0.57 -4.08
N PHE A 484 16.98 -0.74 -3.09
CA PHE A 484 15.89 0.17 -2.70
C PHE A 484 16.08 0.72 -1.28
N ASN A 485 17.33 0.73 -0.78
CA ASN A 485 17.64 1.22 0.57
C ASN A 485 17.13 2.65 0.78
N GLU A 486 16.38 2.86 1.87
CA GLU A 486 15.84 4.18 2.27
C GLU A 486 14.93 4.86 1.22
N VAL A 487 14.33 4.08 0.32
CA VAL A 487 13.36 4.60 -0.65
C VAL A 487 12.02 4.89 0.03
N THR A 488 11.38 6.00 -0.32
CA THR A 488 10.01 6.31 0.12
C THR A 488 9.00 6.14 -1.01
N PHE A 489 8.04 5.24 -0.84
CA PHE A 489 6.86 5.12 -1.68
C PHE A 489 5.68 5.84 -1.01
N GLY A 490 5.35 7.04 -1.50
CA GLY A 490 4.26 7.89 -1.03
C GLY A 490 2.88 7.35 -1.38
N GLY A 491 2.71 6.82 -2.59
CA GLY A 491 1.48 6.19 -3.06
C GLY A 491 1.49 4.65 -2.98
N LYS A 492 0.59 4.02 -3.74
CA LYS A 492 0.55 2.56 -3.90
C LYS A 492 1.76 2.06 -4.68
N ALA A 493 2.46 1.06 -4.15
CA ALA A 493 3.59 0.40 -4.79
C ALA A 493 3.24 -1.07 -5.12
N THR A 494 3.40 -1.47 -6.38
CA THR A 494 3.12 -2.86 -6.81
C THR A 494 4.33 -3.49 -7.49
N PHE A 495 4.69 -4.69 -7.07
CA PHE A 495 5.81 -5.52 -7.53
C PHE A 495 5.31 -6.91 -7.94
N ASN A 496 4.13 -7.00 -8.55
CA ASN A 496 3.51 -8.29 -8.86
C ASN A 496 4.28 -9.02 -9.94
N GLY A 497 4.66 -10.27 -9.71
CA GLY A 497 5.41 -11.07 -10.68
C GLY A 497 6.85 -10.59 -10.92
N VAL A 498 7.41 -9.78 -10.01
CA VAL A 498 8.80 -9.32 -10.12
C VAL A 498 9.78 -10.48 -9.93
N GLN A 499 10.90 -10.44 -10.66
CA GLN A 499 11.97 -11.42 -10.58
C GLN A 499 13.27 -10.73 -10.18
N PHE A 500 13.70 -10.93 -8.93
CA PHE A 500 15.05 -10.59 -8.47
C PHE A 500 15.92 -11.84 -8.58
N THR A 501 16.81 -11.89 -9.58
CA THR A 501 17.64 -13.09 -9.80
C THR A 501 18.70 -13.23 -8.71
N LEU A 502 19.29 -12.11 -8.28
CA LEU A 502 20.21 -12.02 -7.13
C LEU A 502 19.51 -11.36 -5.93
N GLY A 503 20.29 -10.75 -5.01
CA GLY A 503 19.75 -10.09 -3.82
C GLY A 503 19.04 -8.76 -4.14
N ALA A 504 18.00 -8.46 -3.38
CA ALA A 504 17.30 -7.18 -3.43
C ALA A 504 17.30 -6.54 -2.04
N ASN A 505 17.80 -5.31 -1.90
CA ASN A 505 17.89 -4.62 -0.62
C ASN A 505 16.73 -3.64 -0.44
N PHE A 506 15.86 -3.90 0.54
CA PHE A 506 14.73 -3.06 0.94
C PHE A 506 14.90 -2.50 2.36
N ASN A 507 16.13 -2.43 2.88
CA ASN A 507 16.37 -1.87 4.21
C ASN A 507 15.90 -0.43 4.33
N GLU A 508 15.27 -0.11 5.46
CA GLU A 508 14.74 1.23 5.77
C GLU A 508 13.78 1.80 4.70
N VAL A 509 13.17 0.93 3.88
CA VAL A 509 12.16 1.33 2.89
C VAL A 509 10.86 1.76 3.58
N THR A 510 10.30 2.88 3.17
CA THR A 510 9.02 3.36 3.70
C THR A 510 7.91 3.22 2.66
N PHE A 511 6.85 2.49 2.98
CA PHE A 511 5.64 2.39 2.16
C PHE A 511 4.49 3.12 2.84
N ASN A 512 4.18 4.35 2.45
CA ASN A 512 3.07 5.11 3.03
C ASN A 512 1.71 4.57 2.57
N GLY A 513 1.63 4.08 1.32
CA GLY A 513 0.45 3.42 0.75
C GLY A 513 0.46 1.89 0.85
N GLU A 514 -0.39 1.23 0.05
CA GLU A 514 -0.37 -0.23 -0.13
C GLU A 514 0.93 -0.69 -0.80
N ALA A 515 1.54 -1.75 -0.27
CA ALA A 515 2.69 -2.42 -0.85
C ALA A 515 2.30 -3.86 -1.25
N ASN A 516 2.36 -4.18 -2.54
CA ASN A 516 1.92 -5.48 -3.04
C ASN A 516 3.03 -6.18 -3.82
N PHE A 517 3.51 -7.31 -3.30
CA PHE A 517 4.51 -8.19 -3.88
C PHE A 517 3.91 -9.52 -4.37
N SER A 518 2.57 -9.63 -4.47
CA SER A 518 1.89 -10.89 -4.78
C SER A 518 2.29 -11.49 -6.13
N THR A 519 2.28 -12.83 -6.21
CA THR A 519 2.27 -13.52 -7.50
C THR A 519 0.93 -13.27 -8.21
N GLN A 520 0.94 -12.95 -9.51
CA GLN A 520 -0.27 -12.77 -10.30
C GLN A 520 -0.23 -13.59 -11.60
N GLY A 521 -1.25 -14.41 -11.83
CA GLY A 521 -1.32 -15.28 -13.01
C GLY A 521 -0.16 -16.27 -13.05
N ASP A 522 0.45 -16.42 -14.23
CA ASP A 522 1.57 -17.33 -14.44
C ASP A 522 2.93 -16.73 -14.05
N THR A 523 3.01 -15.42 -13.78
CA THR A 523 4.25 -14.75 -13.38
C THR A 523 4.40 -14.75 -11.86
N LYS A 524 5.22 -15.67 -11.38
CA LYS A 524 5.60 -15.76 -9.97
C LYS A 524 6.34 -14.50 -9.53
N THR A 525 6.21 -14.10 -8.27
CA THR A 525 7.15 -13.18 -7.64
C THR A 525 8.26 -13.97 -6.98
N THR A 526 9.51 -13.71 -7.37
CA THR A 526 10.68 -14.45 -6.88
C THR A 526 11.77 -13.52 -6.36
N PHE A 527 12.27 -13.83 -5.17
CA PHE A 527 13.49 -13.26 -4.60
C PHE A 527 14.58 -14.33 -4.56
N GLY A 528 15.46 -14.31 -5.55
CA GLY A 528 16.51 -15.31 -5.81
C GLY A 528 17.71 -15.24 -4.87
N GLY A 529 17.97 -14.07 -4.29
CA GLY A 529 19.00 -13.83 -3.28
C GLY A 529 18.44 -13.46 -1.90
N LYS A 530 19.34 -13.15 -0.97
CA LYS A 530 18.96 -12.62 0.35
C LYS A 530 18.21 -11.30 0.20
N THR A 531 17.14 -11.14 0.96
CA THR A 531 16.25 -9.96 0.84
C THR A 531 15.98 -9.35 2.21
N PRO A 532 16.75 -8.33 2.61
CA PRO A 532 16.47 -7.61 3.83
C PRO A 532 15.47 -6.46 3.58
N PHE A 533 14.35 -6.51 4.31
CA PHE A 533 13.35 -5.45 4.49
C PHE A 533 13.52 -4.73 5.84
N GLY A 534 14.56 -5.09 6.61
CA GLY A 534 14.71 -4.69 8.00
C GLY A 534 14.93 -3.19 8.20
N GLY A 535 14.86 -2.79 9.46
CA GLY A 535 14.94 -1.38 9.85
C GLY A 535 13.62 -0.87 10.40
N LYS A 536 13.63 0.32 11.00
CA LYS A 536 12.46 0.88 11.71
C LYS A 536 11.43 1.50 10.76
N ALA A 537 11.57 1.27 9.46
CA ALA A 537 10.71 1.87 8.45
C ALA A 537 9.33 1.17 8.38
N PRO A 538 8.24 1.94 8.20
CA PRO A 538 6.90 1.40 8.26
C PRO A 538 6.33 0.97 6.89
N PHE A 539 5.53 -0.09 6.93
CA PHE A 539 4.46 -0.34 5.96
C PHE A 539 3.18 0.31 6.48
N GLY A 540 2.93 1.54 6.05
CA GLY A 540 1.78 2.39 6.40
C GLY A 540 0.43 1.80 5.98
N GLY A 541 0.36 1.26 4.76
CA GLY A 541 -0.82 0.59 4.22
C GLY A 541 -0.76 -0.94 4.33
N LYS A 542 -1.68 -1.62 3.62
CA LYS A 542 -1.69 -3.08 3.50
C LYS A 542 -0.42 -3.58 2.78
N ALA A 543 0.24 -4.57 3.37
CA ALA A 543 1.41 -5.24 2.82
C ALA A 543 1.03 -6.67 2.40
N THR A 544 1.24 -7.02 1.13
CA THR A 544 0.86 -8.34 0.58
C THR A 544 2.05 -9.05 -0.05
N PHE A 545 2.30 -10.29 0.36
CA PHE A 545 3.39 -11.18 -0.08
C PHE A 545 2.85 -12.55 -0.48
N ASN A 546 1.63 -12.60 -1.02
CA ASN A 546 0.97 -13.86 -1.30
C ASN A 546 1.57 -14.60 -2.49
N GLY A 547 1.80 -15.90 -2.34
CA GLY A 547 2.42 -16.75 -3.36
C GLY A 547 3.87 -16.38 -3.70
N VAL A 548 4.55 -15.61 -2.84
CA VAL A 548 5.93 -15.17 -3.06
C VAL A 548 6.92 -16.31 -2.78
N GLN A 549 7.96 -16.40 -3.60
CA GLN A 549 9.06 -17.35 -3.40
C GLN A 549 10.35 -16.61 -3.01
N PHE A 550 10.72 -16.68 -1.74
CA PHE A 550 12.05 -16.32 -1.28
C PHE A 550 12.93 -17.57 -1.37
N THR A 551 13.91 -17.62 -2.26
CA THR A 551 14.73 -18.84 -2.41
C THR A 551 15.83 -18.93 -1.37
N GLN A 552 16.33 -17.78 -0.90
CA GLN A 552 17.30 -17.65 0.20
C GLN A 552 16.63 -16.98 1.42
N GLY A 553 17.44 -16.46 2.35
CA GLY A 553 16.92 -15.86 3.59
C GLY A 553 16.26 -14.49 3.40
N ALA A 554 15.22 -14.22 4.19
CA ALA A 554 14.48 -12.96 4.22
C ALA A 554 14.50 -12.35 5.64
N ASN A 555 14.69 -11.04 5.74
CA ASN A 555 14.81 -10.36 7.03
C ASN A 555 13.80 -9.22 7.12
N PHE A 556 12.91 -9.28 8.10
CA PHE A 556 11.88 -8.29 8.41
C PHE A 556 12.05 -7.72 9.82
N ASN A 557 13.27 -7.78 10.38
CA ASN A 557 13.54 -7.35 11.74
C ASN A 557 13.25 -5.86 11.92
N GLU A 558 12.65 -5.52 13.06
CA GLU A 558 12.26 -4.16 13.48
C GLU A 558 11.26 -3.44 12.55
N VAL A 559 10.74 -4.13 11.53
CA VAL A 559 9.73 -3.59 10.61
C VAL A 559 8.41 -3.38 11.35
N THR A 560 7.72 -2.28 11.04
CA THR A 560 6.36 -2.01 11.53
C THR A 560 5.33 -2.10 10.40
N PHE A 561 4.41 -3.05 10.50
CA PHE A 561 3.24 -3.18 9.65
C PHE A 561 2.04 -2.47 10.29
N ASN A 562 1.75 -1.24 9.84
CA ASN A 562 0.62 -0.42 10.30
C ASN A 562 -0.72 -0.85 9.68
N GLY A 563 -0.69 -1.42 8.48
CA GLY A 563 -1.84 -2.07 7.85
C GLY A 563 -1.85 -3.59 8.02
N GLU A 564 -2.80 -4.26 7.37
CA GLU A 564 -2.83 -5.72 7.26
C GLU A 564 -1.55 -6.25 6.60
N ALA A 565 -0.96 -7.30 7.16
CA ALA A 565 0.19 -8.00 6.59
C ALA A 565 -0.22 -9.40 6.14
N ASN A 566 -0.25 -9.65 4.83
CA ASN A 566 -0.64 -10.94 4.28
C ASN A 566 0.55 -11.63 3.62
N PHE A 567 0.96 -12.77 4.16
CA PHE A 567 1.98 -13.66 3.62
C PHE A 567 1.39 -14.98 3.12
N SER A 568 0.06 -15.15 3.15
CA SER A 568 -0.57 -16.44 2.88
C SER A 568 -0.32 -16.97 1.47
N THR A 569 -0.39 -18.28 1.30
CA THR A 569 -0.49 -18.91 -0.02
C THR A 569 -1.70 -18.36 -0.81
N GLN A 570 -1.59 -18.30 -2.14
CA GLN A 570 -2.64 -17.79 -3.03
C GLN A 570 -3.05 -18.86 -4.06
N GLY A 571 -4.25 -19.42 -3.89
CA GLY A 571 -4.72 -20.53 -4.73
C GLY A 571 -3.71 -21.68 -4.70
N ASP A 572 -3.30 -22.17 -5.87
CA ASP A 572 -2.29 -23.23 -5.99
C ASP A 572 -0.83 -22.73 -5.83
N THR A 573 -0.62 -21.42 -5.72
CA THR A 573 0.72 -20.83 -5.61
C THR A 573 1.12 -20.66 -4.15
N LYS A 574 1.93 -21.61 -3.66
CA LYS A 574 2.47 -21.57 -2.30
C LYS A 574 3.39 -20.39 -2.06
N THR A 575 3.22 -19.71 -0.92
CA THR A 575 4.25 -18.82 -0.38
C THR A 575 5.33 -19.68 0.29
N THR A 576 6.59 -19.47 -0.09
CA THR A 576 7.71 -20.27 0.42
C THR A 576 8.90 -19.40 0.82
N PHE A 577 9.43 -19.64 2.02
CA PHE A 577 10.71 -19.12 2.48
C PHE A 577 11.76 -20.23 2.44
N GLY A 578 12.66 -20.18 1.47
CA GLY A 578 13.65 -21.21 1.17
C GLY A 578 14.83 -21.25 2.15
N GLY A 579 15.26 -20.08 2.65
CA GLY A 579 16.28 -19.95 3.68
C GLY A 579 15.74 -19.40 5.00
N ASP A 580 16.65 -19.03 5.90
CA ASP A 580 16.30 -18.49 7.22
C ASP A 580 15.51 -17.19 7.11
N THR A 581 14.43 -17.09 7.88
CA THR A 581 13.53 -15.95 7.90
C THR A 581 13.45 -15.36 9.30
N THR A 582 13.57 -14.04 9.39
CA THR A 582 13.60 -13.33 10.67
C THR A 582 12.58 -12.20 10.71
N PHE A 583 11.86 -12.10 11.81
CA PHE A 583 10.81 -11.13 12.17
C PHE A 583 11.07 -10.62 13.59
N ASN A 584 12.34 -10.43 13.94
CA ASN A 584 12.72 -10.11 15.29
C ASN A 584 12.44 -8.64 15.59
N GLY A 585 11.72 -8.34 16.68
CA GLY A 585 11.27 -6.99 16.99
C GLY A 585 10.23 -6.43 16.03
N THR A 586 9.61 -7.27 15.18
CA THR A 586 8.60 -6.83 14.21
C THR A 586 7.28 -6.48 14.90
N GLN A 587 6.62 -5.42 14.43
CA GLN A 587 5.34 -4.95 14.95
C GLN A 587 4.24 -5.13 13.92
N PHE A 588 3.31 -6.06 14.14
CA PHE A 588 2.09 -6.19 13.34
C PHE A 588 0.94 -5.53 14.08
N THR A 589 0.55 -4.32 13.68
CA THR A 589 -0.48 -3.56 14.42
C THR A 589 -1.90 -4.05 14.13
N GLN A 590 -2.13 -4.61 12.94
CA GLN A 590 -3.39 -5.18 12.48
C GLN A 590 -3.24 -6.68 12.21
N GLU A 591 -4.16 -7.27 11.43
CA GLU A 591 -4.14 -8.70 11.10
C GLU A 591 -2.87 -9.11 10.36
N ALA A 592 -2.30 -10.25 10.76
CA ALA A 592 -1.12 -10.85 10.16
C ALA A 592 -1.42 -12.30 9.74
N ASN A 593 -1.41 -12.57 8.44
CA ASN A 593 -1.83 -13.85 7.88
C ASN A 593 -0.64 -14.62 7.27
N PHE A 594 -0.30 -15.76 7.86
CA PHE A 594 0.73 -16.71 7.44
C PHE A 594 0.15 -18.08 7.04
N ASN A 595 -1.14 -18.13 6.68
CA ASN A 595 -1.80 -19.40 6.37
C ASN A 595 -1.15 -20.11 5.19
N GLU A 596 -0.94 -21.41 5.34
CA GLU A 596 -0.37 -22.32 4.32
C GLU A 596 1.02 -21.90 3.81
N VAL A 597 1.74 -21.08 4.56
CA VAL A 597 3.13 -20.70 4.28
C VAL A 597 4.05 -21.88 4.61
N THR A 598 5.08 -22.09 3.79
CA THR A 598 6.14 -23.06 4.07
C THR A 598 7.46 -22.35 4.37
N PHE A 599 7.99 -22.53 5.58
CA PHE A 599 9.33 -22.10 5.99
C PHE A 599 10.30 -23.30 5.93
N ASN A 600 11.25 -23.27 4.99
CA ASN A 600 12.24 -24.32 4.78
C ASN A 600 13.53 -24.13 5.60
N GLY A 601 13.85 -22.88 5.97
CA GLY A 601 14.90 -22.53 6.92
C GLY A 601 14.35 -22.23 8.32
N GLU A 602 15.19 -21.74 9.22
CA GLU A 602 14.74 -21.30 10.56
C GLU A 602 13.78 -20.11 10.44
N ALA A 603 12.70 -20.11 11.22
CA ALA A 603 11.74 -19.01 11.26
C ALA A 603 11.77 -18.35 12.64
N ASN A 604 12.35 -17.16 12.75
CA ASN A 604 12.52 -16.47 14.03
C ASN A 604 11.59 -15.26 14.12
N PHE A 605 10.72 -15.24 15.13
CA PHE A 605 9.81 -14.15 15.47
C PHE A 605 10.14 -13.54 16.84
N SER A 606 11.28 -13.87 17.46
CA SER A 606 11.58 -13.45 18.83
C SER A 606 11.75 -11.95 18.98
N THR A 607 11.41 -11.40 20.15
CA THR A 607 11.80 -10.03 20.53
C THR A 607 13.32 -9.84 20.44
N GLN A 608 13.77 -8.65 20.00
CA GLN A 608 15.19 -8.29 19.86
C GLN A 608 15.55 -7.09 20.75
N GLY A 609 16.36 -7.33 21.78
CA GLY A 609 16.74 -6.27 22.73
C GLY A 609 15.51 -5.67 23.41
N ASP A 610 15.37 -4.34 23.33
CA ASP A 610 14.21 -3.61 23.85
C ASP A 610 13.02 -3.55 22.86
N THR A 611 13.24 -3.93 21.59
CA THR A 611 12.21 -3.92 20.54
C THR A 611 11.44 -5.24 20.59
N LYS A 612 10.25 -5.20 21.21
CA LYS A 612 9.34 -6.36 21.29
C LYS A 612 8.92 -6.82 19.91
N THR A 613 8.64 -8.10 19.72
CA THR A 613 7.80 -8.57 18.61
C THR A 613 6.36 -8.63 19.10
N THR A 614 5.43 -8.02 18.36
CA THR A 614 4.01 -8.03 18.73
C THR A 614 3.09 -8.28 17.54
N PHE A 615 2.07 -9.09 17.77
CA PHE A 615 0.90 -9.22 16.91
C PHE A 615 -0.29 -8.54 17.61
N GLY A 616 -0.49 -7.25 17.32
CA GLY A 616 -1.54 -6.42 17.90
C GLY A 616 -2.94 -6.74 17.35
N GLY A 617 -3.04 -7.18 16.10
CA GLY A 617 -4.25 -7.80 15.54
C GLY A 617 -4.25 -9.32 15.64
N LYS A 618 -5.17 -9.96 14.91
CA LYS A 618 -5.24 -11.42 14.81
C LYS A 618 -4.11 -11.97 13.94
N ALA A 619 -3.37 -12.93 14.47
CA ALA A 619 -2.34 -13.67 13.74
C ALA A 619 -2.83 -15.07 13.34
N THR A 620 -2.70 -15.46 12.09
CA THR A 620 -3.14 -16.78 11.61
C THR A 620 -2.00 -17.55 10.95
N PHE A 621 -1.72 -18.75 11.46
CA PHE A 621 -0.72 -19.70 10.98
C PHE A 621 -1.37 -21.05 10.62
N ASN A 622 -2.57 -21.02 10.05
CA ASN A 622 -3.33 -22.23 9.75
C ASN A 622 -2.71 -22.95 8.55
N GLY A 623 -2.45 -24.25 8.67
CA GLY A 623 -1.77 -25.04 7.65
C GLY A 623 -0.30 -24.67 7.39
N THR A 624 0.28 -23.74 8.17
CA THR A 624 1.69 -23.34 8.06
C THR A 624 2.61 -24.51 8.36
N GLN A 625 3.71 -24.62 7.60
CA GLN A 625 4.70 -25.69 7.71
C GLN A 625 6.06 -25.09 8.10
N PHE A 626 6.67 -25.61 9.17
CA PHE A 626 8.00 -25.18 9.64
C PHE A 626 8.99 -26.36 9.56
N THR A 627 9.77 -26.48 8.49
CA THR A 627 10.68 -27.64 8.38
C THR A 627 11.83 -27.59 9.39
N GLN A 628 12.20 -26.39 9.84
CA GLN A 628 13.13 -26.12 10.95
C GLN A 628 12.39 -25.60 12.20
N GLU A 629 13.10 -25.33 13.28
CA GLU A 629 12.47 -24.81 14.51
C GLU A 629 11.96 -23.38 14.30
N ALA A 630 10.84 -23.04 14.97
CA ALA A 630 10.20 -21.73 14.85
C ALA A 630 10.23 -21.00 16.19
N ASN A 631 10.98 -19.91 16.28
CA ASN A 631 11.24 -19.23 17.54
C ASN A 631 10.22 -18.11 17.80
N PHE A 632 9.45 -18.20 18.88
CA PHE A 632 8.47 -17.18 19.31
C PHE A 632 8.80 -16.59 20.69
N ASN A 633 10.09 -16.54 21.05
CA ASN A 633 10.55 -16.05 22.35
C ASN A 633 10.14 -14.59 22.64
N GLU A 634 9.55 -14.39 23.81
CA GLU A 634 9.10 -13.09 24.32
C GLU A 634 8.15 -12.35 23.35
N VAL A 635 7.39 -13.08 22.54
CA VAL A 635 6.39 -12.51 21.63
C VAL A 635 5.11 -12.20 22.40
N THR A 636 4.44 -11.10 22.02
CA THR A 636 3.08 -10.80 22.50
C THR A 636 2.09 -11.02 21.37
N PHE A 637 1.13 -11.93 21.56
CA PHE A 637 0.01 -12.15 20.65
C PHE A 637 -1.27 -11.58 21.24
N ASN A 638 -2.01 -10.78 20.47
CA ASN A 638 -3.37 -10.39 20.83
C ASN A 638 -4.33 -11.55 20.57
N GLU A 639 -4.45 -12.04 19.33
CA GLU A 639 -5.18 -13.29 19.03
C GLU A 639 -4.34 -14.16 18.09
N VAL A 640 -4.38 -15.49 18.27
CA VAL A 640 -3.62 -16.39 17.41
C VAL A 640 -4.32 -17.71 17.08
N THR A 641 -4.15 -18.19 15.85
CA THR A 641 -4.59 -19.53 15.43
C THR A 641 -3.48 -20.31 14.70
N PHE A 642 -3.22 -21.54 15.10
CA PHE A 642 -2.23 -22.47 14.49
C PHE A 642 -2.90 -23.76 13.95
N ASN A 643 -4.15 -23.67 13.48
CA ASN A 643 -4.92 -24.87 13.12
C ASN A 643 -4.26 -25.65 11.98
N GLU A 644 -4.21 -26.98 12.08
CA GLU A 644 -3.63 -27.85 11.05
C GLU A 644 -2.16 -27.56 10.70
N SER A 645 -1.44 -26.79 11.51
CA SER A 645 0.00 -26.58 11.33
C SER A 645 0.79 -27.86 11.62
N ALA A 646 1.87 -28.09 10.87
CA ALA A 646 2.79 -29.20 11.12
C ALA A 646 4.22 -28.70 11.32
N ASP A 647 4.97 -29.39 12.19
CA ASP A 647 6.38 -29.15 12.52
C ASP A 647 6.69 -27.90 13.36
N LEU A 648 5.74 -27.42 14.18
CA LEU A 648 5.98 -26.32 15.11
C LEU A 648 6.94 -26.75 16.26
N SER A 649 8.07 -26.07 16.46
CA SER A 649 8.95 -26.20 17.64
C SER A 649 9.05 -24.82 18.27
N ILE A 650 8.18 -24.53 19.25
CA ILE A 650 8.27 -23.30 20.04
C ILE A 650 9.33 -23.53 21.11
N ARG A 651 10.35 -22.68 21.17
CA ARG A 651 11.31 -22.59 22.27
C ARG A 651 10.96 -21.33 23.04
N ASP A 652 10.17 -21.42 24.11
CA ASP A 652 9.95 -20.27 24.99
C ASP A 652 10.84 -20.35 26.26
N ASP A 653 11.39 -19.21 26.66
CA ASP A 653 11.95 -18.84 27.99
C ASP A 653 11.10 -17.61 28.50
N PRO A 654 11.14 -17.19 29.76
CA PRO A 654 9.94 -16.93 30.59
C PRO A 654 9.23 -15.58 30.40
N LYS A 655 8.85 -15.17 29.18
CA LYS A 655 8.05 -13.93 28.95
C LYS A 655 7.04 -13.92 27.79
N THR A 656 6.79 -15.03 27.09
CA THR A 656 5.77 -15.06 26.01
C THR A 656 4.35 -14.92 26.58
N VAL A 657 3.55 -14.01 26.01
CA VAL A 657 2.19 -13.69 26.50
C VAL A 657 1.16 -13.73 25.37
N PHE A 658 0.09 -14.49 25.60
CA PHE A 658 -1.13 -14.45 24.78
C PHE A 658 -2.19 -13.62 25.51
N GLU A 659 -2.45 -12.41 25.02
CA GLU A 659 -3.37 -11.43 25.63
C GLU A 659 -4.84 -11.80 25.41
N GLY A 660 -5.17 -12.33 24.22
CA GLY A 660 -6.48 -12.82 23.82
C GLY A 660 -6.49 -14.35 23.59
N GLU A 661 -7.40 -14.83 22.75
CA GLU A 661 -7.60 -16.27 22.52
C GLU A 661 -6.42 -16.91 21.77
N ALA A 662 -5.98 -18.09 22.22
CA ALA A 662 -4.92 -18.87 21.61
C ALA A 662 -5.42 -20.26 21.21
N VAL A 663 -5.51 -20.52 19.91
CA VAL A 663 -6.13 -21.74 19.36
C VAL A 663 -5.11 -22.55 18.55
N PHE A 664 -4.82 -23.76 19.02
CA PHE A 664 -3.87 -24.71 18.42
C PHE A 664 -4.58 -25.97 17.89
N ASN A 665 -5.88 -25.91 17.60
CA ASN A 665 -6.67 -27.11 17.35
C ASN A 665 -6.20 -27.88 16.11
N ASP A 666 -6.25 -29.20 16.17
CA ASP A 666 -5.86 -30.10 15.07
C ASP A 666 -4.37 -29.99 14.64
N ALA A 667 -3.55 -29.22 15.37
CA ALA A 667 -2.12 -29.04 15.11
C ALA A 667 -1.30 -30.31 15.38
N THR A 668 -0.16 -30.43 14.70
CA THR A 668 0.77 -31.55 14.83
C THR A 668 2.19 -31.05 15.13
N PHE A 669 2.68 -31.33 16.33
CA PHE A 669 4.04 -31.00 16.76
C PHE A 669 4.93 -32.22 16.55
N ASN A 670 5.64 -32.28 15.42
CA ASN A 670 6.56 -33.38 15.09
C ASN A 670 7.93 -33.26 15.80
N LYS A 671 8.26 -32.05 16.27
CA LYS A 671 9.43 -31.72 17.08
C LYS A 671 9.01 -31.42 18.51
N LYS A 672 10.00 -31.17 19.39
CA LYS A 672 9.75 -30.85 20.80
C LYS A 672 8.93 -29.56 20.90
N ALA A 673 7.82 -29.58 21.62
CA ALA A 673 6.99 -28.40 21.86
C ALA A 673 7.32 -27.81 23.25
N THR A 674 7.84 -26.58 23.33
CA THR A 674 8.22 -25.96 24.60
C THR A 674 7.45 -24.67 24.87
N PHE A 675 6.45 -24.77 25.73
CA PHE A 675 5.74 -23.68 26.39
C PHE A 675 6.33 -23.53 27.81
N HIS A 676 7.47 -22.84 27.97
CA HIS A 676 8.06 -22.63 29.28
C HIS A 676 7.76 -21.22 29.79
N GLY A 677 7.12 -21.09 30.95
CA GLY A 677 6.81 -19.78 31.53
C GLY A 677 5.77 -18.97 30.74
N VAL A 678 5.07 -19.59 29.79
CA VAL A 678 4.08 -18.94 28.92
C VAL A 678 2.85 -18.53 29.73
N ARG A 679 2.31 -17.35 29.45
CA ARG A 679 1.07 -16.85 30.08
C ARG A 679 -0.06 -16.73 29.07
N PHE A 680 -1.14 -17.49 29.28
CA PHE A 680 -2.39 -17.41 28.52
C PHE A 680 -3.42 -16.63 29.35
N LYS A 681 -3.76 -15.40 28.94
CA LYS A 681 -4.71 -14.55 29.68
C LYS A 681 -6.18 -14.84 29.39
N LYS A 682 -6.48 -15.36 28.20
CA LYS A 682 -7.81 -15.84 27.80
C LYS A 682 -7.77 -17.34 27.50
N VAL A 683 -8.79 -17.82 26.77
CA VAL A 683 -8.96 -19.24 26.49
C VAL A 683 -7.78 -19.77 25.68
N ALA A 684 -7.24 -20.91 26.11
CA ALA A 684 -6.20 -21.65 25.41
C ALA A 684 -6.74 -23.01 24.96
N SER A 685 -6.77 -23.28 23.66
CA SER A 685 -7.38 -24.49 23.10
C SER A 685 -6.34 -25.35 22.37
N PHE A 686 -6.12 -26.57 22.86
CA PHE A 686 -5.24 -27.60 22.32
C PHE A 686 -6.03 -28.87 21.99
N ASN A 687 -7.19 -28.71 21.34
CA ASN A 687 -8.09 -29.83 21.05
C ASN A 687 -7.62 -30.60 19.81
N SER A 688 -7.67 -31.93 19.87
CA SER A 688 -7.24 -32.82 18.78
C SER A 688 -5.77 -32.65 18.37
N VAL A 689 -4.91 -32.16 19.28
CA VAL A 689 -3.49 -31.89 19.00
C VAL A 689 -2.64 -33.15 19.17
N VAL A 690 -1.67 -33.37 18.28
CA VAL A 690 -0.72 -34.48 18.43
C VAL A 690 0.68 -33.94 18.68
N PHE A 691 1.26 -34.28 19.84
CA PHE A 691 2.66 -34.03 20.18
C PHE A 691 3.47 -35.32 19.97
N TYR A 692 4.26 -35.40 18.89
CA TYR A 692 5.07 -36.58 18.59
C TYR A 692 6.32 -36.71 19.45
N LYS A 693 6.88 -35.57 19.85
CA LYS A 693 8.02 -35.46 20.77
C LYS A 693 7.59 -34.91 22.12
N ASP A 694 8.56 -34.81 23.03
CA ASP A 694 8.33 -34.22 24.35
C ASP A 694 7.59 -32.88 24.28
N ALA A 695 6.56 -32.75 25.11
CA ALA A 695 5.79 -31.54 25.29
C ALA A 695 6.08 -30.94 26.68
N CYS A 696 6.60 -29.72 26.71
CA CYS A 696 7.00 -29.02 27.92
C CYS A 696 6.06 -27.84 28.17
N PHE A 697 5.32 -27.88 29.27
CA PHE A 697 4.42 -26.85 29.80
C PHE A 697 4.89 -26.40 31.19
N LYS A 698 6.20 -26.33 31.41
CA LYS A 698 6.77 -25.96 32.70
C LYS A 698 6.50 -24.49 33.01
N TYR A 699 6.08 -24.19 34.24
CA TYR A 699 5.79 -22.82 34.69
C TYR A 699 4.73 -22.07 33.87
N VAL A 700 3.92 -22.78 33.09
CA VAL A 700 2.85 -22.15 32.29
C VAL A 700 1.74 -21.66 33.21
N THR A 701 1.21 -20.48 32.93
CA THR A 701 0.04 -19.93 33.61
C THR A 701 -1.13 -19.82 32.65
N PHE A 702 -2.20 -20.57 32.93
CA PHE A 702 -3.50 -20.43 32.28
C PHE A 702 -4.42 -19.61 33.18
N GLU A 703 -4.64 -18.33 32.85
CA GLU A 703 -5.50 -17.45 33.67
C GLU A 703 -6.99 -17.70 33.47
N ASN A 704 -7.33 -18.29 32.32
CA ASN A 704 -8.69 -18.62 31.91
C ASN A 704 -8.75 -20.09 31.47
N ASN A 705 -9.86 -20.51 30.87
CA ASN A 705 -10.12 -21.90 30.54
C ASN A 705 -9.08 -22.47 29.56
N SER A 706 -8.66 -23.72 29.80
CA SER A 706 -7.68 -24.42 28.97
C SER A 706 -8.19 -25.81 28.58
N ASN A 707 -8.17 -26.14 27.29
CA ASN A 707 -8.70 -27.41 26.79
C ASN A 707 -7.64 -28.23 26.07
N PHE A 708 -7.58 -29.52 26.38
CA PHE A 708 -6.72 -30.55 25.77
C PHE A 708 -7.60 -31.76 25.43
N THR A 709 -8.69 -31.54 24.70
CA THR A 709 -9.75 -32.53 24.52
C THR A 709 -9.90 -33.00 23.08
N ILE A 710 -10.87 -33.87 22.86
CA ILE A 710 -11.40 -34.15 21.52
C ILE A 710 -12.20 -32.93 21.06
N LYS A 711 -12.06 -32.50 19.81
CA LYS A 711 -12.97 -31.53 19.19
C LYS A 711 -14.33 -32.17 18.96
N ASP A 712 -15.42 -31.46 19.27
CA ASP A 712 -16.82 -31.95 19.30
C ASP A 712 -17.32 -32.72 18.04
N THR A 713 -16.55 -32.72 16.95
CA THR A 713 -16.91 -33.32 15.65
C THR A 713 -15.89 -34.35 15.11
N GLY A 714 -14.86 -34.75 15.87
CA GLY A 714 -13.72 -35.55 15.36
C GLY A 714 -13.44 -36.89 16.05
N TYR A 715 -12.82 -37.83 15.30
CA TYR A 715 -12.21 -39.06 15.85
C TYR A 715 -10.82 -38.83 16.46
N ARG A 716 -10.18 -37.70 16.13
CA ARG A 716 -8.82 -37.36 16.55
C ARG A 716 -8.85 -36.80 17.98
N LYS A 717 -8.02 -37.36 18.86
CA LYS A 717 -7.91 -36.94 20.27
C LYS A 717 -6.63 -36.15 20.47
N THR A 718 -6.58 -35.34 21.53
CA THR A 718 -5.30 -34.78 21.98
C THR A 718 -4.41 -35.91 22.48
N GLU A 719 -3.21 -36.02 21.91
CA GLU A 719 -2.31 -37.15 22.11
C GLU A 719 -0.86 -36.69 22.31
N PHE A 720 -0.27 -37.11 23.43
CA PHE A 720 1.14 -36.94 23.72
C PHE A 720 1.85 -38.28 23.48
N LYS A 721 2.64 -38.38 22.40
CA LYS A 721 3.33 -39.62 22.02
C LYS A 721 4.56 -39.91 22.90
N GLU A 722 5.30 -38.86 23.26
CA GLU A 722 6.40 -38.88 24.23
C GLU A 722 5.96 -38.17 25.53
N SER A 723 6.90 -37.70 26.35
CA SER A 723 6.59 -37.22 27.71
C SER A 723 5.90 -35.85 27.68
N ALA A 724 4.94 -35.65 28.60
CA ALA A 724 4.25 -34.38 28.79
C ALA A 724 4.57 -33.82 30.18
N ASN A 725 5.18 -32.64 30.25
CA ASN A 725 5.70 -32.08 31.51
C ASN A 725 5.02 -30.76 31.86
N PHE A 726 4.17 -30.77 32.88
CA PHE A 726 3.43 -29.62 33.41
C PHE A 726 3.97 -29.19 34.79
N GLN A 727 5.27 -29.39 35.04
CA GLN A 727 5.90 -29.02 36.30
C GLN A 727 5.67 -27.53 36.62
N SER A 728 5.23 -27.24 37.85
CA SER A 728 4.87 -25.88 38.30
C SER A 728 3.89 -25.13 37.38
N ALA A 729 3.04 -25.83 36.62
CA ALA A 729 1.97 -25.17 35.86
C ALA A 729 0.85 -24.68 36.79
N LEU A 730 0.30 -23.50 36.49
CA LEU A 730 -0.81 -22.88 37.22
C LEU A 730 -2.05 -22.82 36.32
N PHE A 731 -3.13 -23.46 36.77
CA PHE A 731 -4.41 -23.47 36.09
C PHE A 731 -5.44 -22.68 36.91
N ASN A 732 -5.68 -21.43 36.55
CA ASN A 732 -6.61 -20.54 37.27
C ASN A 732 -8.05 -20.62 36.71
N GLY A 733 -8.21 -20.99 35.44
CA GLY A 733 -9.50 -21.28 34.80
C GLY A 733 -9.93 -22.75 34.92
N GLU A 734 -11.06 -23.10 34.31
CA GLU A 734 -11.44 -24.51 34.15
C GLU A 734 -10.50 -25.21 33.16
N THR A 735 -10.00 -26.39 33.51
CA THR A 735 -9.10 -27.16 32.67
C THR A 735 -9.69 -28.51 32.32
N SER A 736 -9.65 -28.88 31.04
CA SER A 736 -10.11 -30.19 30.59
C SER A 736 -9.02 -30.92 29.82
N PHE A 737 -8.66 -32.10 30.30
CA PHE A 737 -7.89 -33.14 29.61
C PHE A 737 -8.81 -34.32 29.22
N LYS A 738 -10.11 -34.07 29.10
CA LYS A 738 -11.11 -35.10 28.86
C LYS A 738 -10.82 -35.87 27.57
N GLY A 739 -10.62 -37.17 27.71
CA GLY A 739 -10.31 -38.07 26.60
C GLY A 739 -8.88 -37.95 26.04
N ALA A 740 -8.00 -37.15 26.65
CA ALA A 740 -6.60 -37.03 26.24
C ALA A 740 -5.85 -38.35 26.40
N ILE A 741 -4.89 -38.61 25.51
CA ILE A 741 -4.04 -39.80 25.55
C ILE A 741 -2.60 -39.38 25.83
N PHE A 742 -2.02 -39.87 26.92
CA PHE A 742 -0.63 -39.71 27.28
C PHE A 742 0.10 -41.05 27.07
N ASN A 743 0.76 -41.22 25.92
CA ASN A 743 1.55 -42.41 25.63
C ASN A 743 2.92 -42.39 26.32
N GLY A 744 3.51 -41.22 26.49
CA GLY A 744 4.64 -40.99 27.38
C GLY A 744 4.19 -40.65 28.80
N ARG A 745 5.15 -40.41 29.70
CA ARG A 745 4.86 -40.09 31.09
C ARG A 745 4.29 -38.68 31.21
N ALA A 746 3.18 -38.53 31.93
CA ALA A 746 2.58 -37.24 32.25
C ALA A 746 2.99 -36.78 33.66
N ASN A 747 3.66 -35.63 33.74
CA ASN A 747 4.31 -35.13 34.95
C ASN A 747 3.66 -33.83 35.45
N PHE A 748 3.06 -33.89 36.63
CA PHE A 748 2.43 -32.79 37.35
C PHE A 748 3.01 -32.74 38.77
N TYR A 749 3.95 -31.81 38.99
CA TYR A 749 4.59 -31.64 40.30
C TYR A 749 5.23 -30.25 40.44
N PRO A 750 5.39 -29.70 41.65
CA PRO A 750 6.06 -28.42 41.85
C PRO A 750 7.59 -28.53 41.71
N ASN A 751 8.24 -27.44 41.31
CA ASN A 751 9.69 -27.35 41.30
C ASN A 751 10.27 -27.36 42.74
N GLN A 752 11.47 -27.92 42.89
CA GLN A 752 12.14 -28.09 44.20
C GLN A 752 12.47 -26.75 44.89
N LEU A 753 12.50 -25.65 44.14
CA LEU A 753 12.87 -24.31 44.61
C LEU A 753 11.66 -23.38 44.80
N ASP A 754 10.49 -23.72 44.25
CA ASP A 754 9.28 -22.88 44.35
C ASP A 754 8.49 -23.22 45.62
N ILE A 755 8.07 -22.18 46.34
CA ILE A 755 7.23 -22.30 47.54
C ILE A 755 5.75 -22.46 47.16
N GLU A 756 5.38 -22.14 45.91
CA GLU A 756 4.01 -22.29 45.41
C GLU A 756 3.77 -23.70 44.85
N ASP A 757 2.79 -24.39 45.43
CA ASP A 757 2.36 -25.72 44.96
C ASP A 757 1.73 -25.60 43.55
N MET A 758 1.94 -26.62 42.72
CA MET A 758 1.28 -26.72 41.43
C MET A 758 -0.24 -26.85 41.66
N LYS A 759 -1.07 -26.01 41.02
CA LYS A 759 -2.49 -25.91 41.36
C LYS A 759 -3.47 -25.89 40.18
N PHE A 760 -4.63 -26.48 40.44
CA PHE A 760 -5.88 -26.31 39.68
C PHE A 760 -6.89 -25.56 40.54
N THR A 761 -7.06 -24.26 40.25
CA THR A 761 -7.90 -23.34 41.04
C THR A 761 -9.39 -23.65 40.84
N GLN A 762 -9.78 -24.01 39.61
CA GLN A 762 -11.15 -24.41 39.27
C GLN A 762 -11.19 -25.89 38.86
N LYS A 763 -12.30 -26.32 38.28
CA LYS A 763 -12.53 -27.71 37.86
C LYS A 763 -11.41 -28.20 36.93
N ALA A 764 -10.85 -29.38 37.25
CA ALA A 764 -9.89 -30.11 36.44
C ALA A 764 -10.53 -31.45 35.97
N ASP A 765 -10.89 -31.53 34.69
CA ASP A 765 -11.56 -32.70 34.11
C ASP A 765 -10.58 -33.60 33.36
N PHE A 766 -10.21 -34.72 33.98
CA PHE A 766 -9.44 -35.82 33.41
C PHE A 766 -10.31 -37.02 33.02
N SER A 767 -11.63 -36.84 32.90
CA SER A 767 -12.53 -37.94 32.59
C SER A 767 -12.15 -38.59 31.25
N TYR A 768 -12.17 -39.92 31.17
CA TYR A 768 -11.76 -40.68 29.99
C TYR A 768 -10.31 -40.46 29.53
N ALA A 769 -9.45 -39.80 30.32
CA ALA A 769 -8.03 -39.66 29.99
C ALA A 769 -7.31 -41.01 30.13
N HIS A 770 -6.33 -41.27 29.25
CA HIS A 770 -5.54 -42.51 29.25
C HIS A 770 -4.06 -42.18 29.50
N PHE A 771 -3.48 -42.78 30.54
CA PHE A 771 -2.07 -42.66 30.90
C PHE A 771 -1.38 -43.99 30.67
N MET A 772 -0.60 -44.12 29.60
CA MET A 772 -0.05 -45.41 29.15
C MET A 772 1.23 -45.83 29.86
N LYS A 773 2.01 -44.89 30.41
CA LYS A 773 3.30 -45.12 31.09
C LYS A 773 3.33 -44.46 32.49
N GLY A 774 2.22 -44.60 33.19
CA GLY A 774 2.00 -43.97 34.48
C GLY A 774 1.90 -42.44 34.44
N THR A 775 1.49 -41.85 35.57
CA THR A 775 1.38 -40.40 35.74
C THR A 775 1.73 -39.97 37.16
N HIS A 776 2.32 -38.79 37.27
CA HIS A 776 2.71 -38.18 38.53
C HIS A 776 1.85 -36.95 38.79
N PHE A 777 1.07 -36.99 39.86
CA PHE A 777 0.40 -35.85 40.49
C PHE A 777 0.99 -35.70 41.89
N LEU A 778 2.23 -35.20 41.98
CA LEU A 778 2.93 -35.10 43.26
C LEU A 778 2.73 -33.69 43.83
N LYS A 779 2.25 -33.60 45.09
CA LYS A 779 2.04 -32.30 45.75
C LYS A 779 1.21 -31.34 44.90
N VAL A 780 0.21 -31.86 44.19
CA VAL A 780 -0.71 -31.04 43.40
C VAL A 780 -1.83 -30.55 44.32
N GLU A 781 -2.26 -29.31 44.16
CA GLU A 781 -3.43 -28.75 44.82
C GLU A 781 -4.60 -28.66 43.84
N PHE A 782 -5.65 -29.44 44.09
CA PHE A 782 -6.93 -29.31 43.40
C PHE A 782 -7.87 -28.49 44.28
N GLU A 783 -7.88 -27.16 44.10
CA GLU A 783 -8.82 -26.26 44.78
C GLU A 783 -10.25 -26.49 44.29
N GLY A 784 -10.43 -26.65 42.98
CA GLY A 784 -11.66 -27.08 42.34
C GLY A 784 -11.83 -28.60 42.26
N ASP A 785 -12.91 -29.05 41.62
CA ASP A 785 -13.21 -30.47 41.47
C ASP A 785 -12.21 -31.18 40.55
N ALA A 786 -11.69 -32.32 40.99
CA ALA A 786 -10.78 -33.18 40.25
C ALA A 786 -11.53 -34.42 39.75
N LEU A 787 -11.89 -34.42 38.46
CA LEU A 787 -12.72 -35.46 37.86
C LEU A 787 -11.86 -36.45 37.07
N PHE A 788 -11.75 -37.69 37.56
CA PHE A 788 -11.03 -38.80 36.93
C PHE A 788 -11.99 -39.92 36.50
N ARG A 789 -13.25 -39.59 36.18
CA ARG A 789 -14.26 -40.60 35.83
C ARG A 789 -13.86 -41.36 34.57
N PHE A 790 -13.94 -42.68 34.61
CA PHE A 790 -13.56 -43.54 33.47
C PHE A 790 -12.12 -43.35 32.94
N SER A 791 -11.22 -42.70 33.69
CA SER A 791 -9.82 -42.57 33.29
C SER A 791 -9.10 -43.91 33.42
N LYS A 792 -8.01 -44.07 32.68
CA LYS A 792 -7.19 -45.30 32.69
C LYS A 792 -5.74 -44.99 33.04
N PHE A 793 -5.22 -45.68 34.04
CA PHE A 793 -3.85 -45.57 34.51
C PHE A 793 -3.16 -46.91 34.28
N HIS A 794 -2.33 -46.97 33.24
CA HIS A 794 -1.59 -48.16 32.85
C HIS A 794 -0.21 -48.23 33.51
N GLU A 795 0.25 -49.46 33.73
CA GLU A 795 1.52 -49.75 34.41
C GLU A 795 2.72 -49.36 33.56
N ASP A 796 3.65 -48.63 34.18
CA ASP A 796 4.90 -48.28 33.53
C ASP A 796 5.91 -49.42 33.62
N LYS A 797 5.93 -50.27 32.59
CA LYS A 797 6.90 -51.37 32.48
C LYS A 797 8.33 -50.90 32.18
N THR A 798 8.60 -49.59 32.01
CA THR A 798 9.97 -49.10 31.77
C THR A 798 10.90 -49.33 32.97
N HIS A 799 10.37 -49.37 34.19
CA HIS A 799 11.17 -49.65 35.39
C HIS A 799 11.69 -51.11 35.41
N GLU A 800 10.89 -52.06 34.95
CA GLU A 800 11.33 -53.47 34.76
C GLU A 800 12.43 -53.59 33.71
N ILE A 801 12.41 -52.71 32.70
CA ILE A 801 13.39 -52.68 31.61
C ILE A 801 14.70 -52.01 32.05
N LEU A 802 14.65 -50.95 32.87
CA LEU A 802 15.84 -50.28 33.44
C LEU A 802 16.71 -51.20 34.32
N ASN A 803 16.11 -52.25 34.89
CA ASN A 803 16.82 -53.24 35.70
C ASN A 803 17.51 -54.34 34.88
N LYS A 804 17.36 -54.33 33.54
CA LYS A 804 18.09 -55.24 32.65
C LYS A 804 19.51 -54.70 32.37
N PRO A 805 20.54 -55.56 32.30
CA PRO A 805 21.85 -55.16 31.82
C PRO A 805 21.76 -54.53 30.42
N ASP A 806 22.57 -53.51 30.14
CA ASP A 806 22.57 -52.79 28.85
C ASP A 806 22.75 -53.74 27.65
N GLU A 807 23.45 -54.86 27.82
CA GLU A 807 23.68 -55.87 26.79
C GLU A 807 22.41 -56.66 26.43
N ASP A 808 21.47 -56.80 27.38
CA ASP A 808 20.24 -57.58 27.24
C ASP A 808 19.05 -56.77 26.70
N LEU A 809 19.23 -55.45 26.54
CA LEU A 809 18.19 -54.55 26.04
C LEU A 809 18.02 -54.71 24.52
N ILE A 810 16.82 -55.10 24.08
CA ILE A 810 16.50 -55.08 22.64
C ILE A 810 16.41 -53.62 22.14
N PRO A 811 16.62 -53.35 20.83
CA PRO A 811 16.60 -51.98 20.30
C PRO A 811 15.33 -51.18 20.66
N TYR A 812 14.17 -51.85 20.72
CA TYR A 812 12.91 -51.26 21.15
C TYR A 812 12.93 -50.80 22.63
N GLU A 813 13.53 -51.59 23.52
CA GLU A 813 13.64 -51.29 24.96
C GLU A 813 14.57 -50.11 25.23
N ARG A 814 15.68 -49.98 24.49
CA ARG A 814 16.58 -48.82 24.58
C ARG A 814 15.90 -47.51 24.16
N VAL A 815 15.07 -47.56 23.12
CA VAL A 815 14.25 -46.41 22.69
C VAL A 815 13.20 -46.06 23.75
N LEU A 816 12.60 -47.07 24.39
CA LEU A 816 11.63 -46.91 25.47
C LEU A 816 12.24 -46.25 26.73
N ILE A 817 13.48 -46.61 27.07
CA ILE A 817 14.25 -45.98 28.16
C ILE A 817 14.65 -44.54 27.81
N ARG A 818 15.20 -44.31 26.61
CA ARG A 818 15.64 -42.96 26.19
C ARG A 818 14.48 -41.96 26.14
N SER A 819 13.27 -42.40 25.77
CA SER A 819 12.06 -41.57 25.70
C SER A 819 11.35 -41.33 27.04
N SER A 820 11.73 -42.06 28.10
CA SER A 820 11.13 -41.93 29.45
C SER A 820 12.00 -41.14 30.44
N MET A 821 13.31 -41.01 30.17
CA MET A 821 14.26 -40.32 31.06
C MET A 821 14.56 -38.89 30.61
N THR A 822 13.69 -37.92 30.94
CA THR A 822 13.99 -36.49 30.79
C THR A 822 13.83 -35.71 32.09
N HIS A 823 14.60 -36.12 33.11
CA HIS A 823 14.84 -35.49 34.43
C HIS A 823 13.94 -35.99 35.57
N THR A 824 14.42 -36.99 36.33
CA THR A 824 14.45 -37.13 37.81
C THR A 824 14.75 -38.58 38.21
N ALA A 825 15.31 -38.78 39.40
CA ALA A 825 15.81 -40.06 39.91
C ALA A 825 14.74 -41.18 39.90
N PRO A 826 15.00 -42.33 39.23
CA PRO A 826 14.02 -43.42 39.06
C PRO A 826 13.71 -44.23 40.33
N GLU A 827 14.53 -44.13 41.38
CA GLU A 827 14.43 -45.01 42.56
C GLU A 827 13.34 -44.61 43.58
N ILE A 828 12.65 -43.47 43.42
CA ILE A 828 11.69 -42.94 44.43
C ILE A 828 10.21 -42.99 43.95
N TYR A 829 9.95 -43.31 42.67
CA TYR A 829 8.63 -43.07 42.05
C TYR A 829 8.12 -44.26 41.23
N ALA A 830 7.67 -45.33 41.89
CA ALA A 830 7.02 -46.47 41.26
C ALA A 830 5.48 -46.33 41.31
N GLY A 831 4.79 -46.68 40.21
CA GLY A 831 3.33 -46.82 40.18
C GLY A 831 2.64 -46.31 38.91
N THR A 832 1.44 -46.83 38.61
CA THR A 832 0.55 -46.40 37.53
C THR A 832 0.03 -44.97 37.69
N ALA A 833 -0.21 -44.57 38.93
CA ALA A 833 -0.68 -43.23 39.27
C ALA A 833 -0.13 -42.87 40.65
N ASN A 834 0.60 -41.77 40.73
CA ASN A 834 1.22 -41.31 41.97
C ASN A 834 0.62 -39.97 42.40
N PHE A 835 -0.23 -40.01 43.40
CA PHE A 835 -0.90 -38.88 44.07
C PHE A 835 -0.25 -38.56 45.43
N PHE A 836 1.03 -38.88 45.62
CA PHE A 836 1.70 -38.63 46.89
C PHE A 836 1.64 -37.15 47.30
N ASP A 837 1.17 -36.92 48.53
CA ASP A 837 1.05 -35.60 49.15
C ASP A 837 0.16 -34.59 48.38
N THR A 838 -0.72 -35.09 47.50
CA THR A 838 -1.70 -34.27 46.77
C THR A 838 -2.87 -33.87 47.66
N LYS A 839 -3.34 -32.63 47.49
CA LYS A 839 -4.43 -32.03 48.27
C LYS A 839 -5.65 -31.85 47.38
N PHE A 840 -6.73 -32.56 47.71
CA PHE A 840 -8.03 -32.44 47.06
C PHE A 840 -8.96 -31.57 47.92
N HIS A 841 -8.98 -30.28 47.66
CA HIS A 841 -9.90 -29.35 48.31
C HIS A 841 -11.31 -29.44 47.72
N GLY A 842 -11.42 -29.64 46.39
CA GLY A 842 -12.65 -29.98 45.68
C GLY A 842 -13.02 -31.45 45.77
N VAL A 843 -14.04 -31.86 45.01
CA VAL A 843 -14.44 -33.28 44.89
C VAL A 843 -13.33 -34.08 44.18
N ALA A 844 -12.97 -35.24 44.73
CA ALA A 844 -12.06 -36.20 44.09
C ALA A 844 -12.85 -37.39 43.54
N ASP A 845 -13.05 -37.44 42.23
CA ASP A 845 -13.97 -38.40 41.60
C ASP A 845 -13.25 -39.39 40.69
N PHE A 846 -13.01 -40.60 41.20
CA PHE A 846 -12.39 -41.73 40.50
C PHE A 846 -13.43 -42.80 40.12
N MET A 847 -14.71 -42.44 39.99
CA MET A 847 -15.75 -43.40 39.63
C MET A 847 -15.46 -44.07 38.29
N PHE A 848 -15.54 -45.40 38.24
CA PHE A 848 -15.22 -46.21 37.04
C PHE A 848 -13.78 -46.04 36.50
N ALA A 849 -12.87 -45.42 37.25
CA ALA A 849 -11.47 -45.35 36.85
C ALA A 849 -10.83 -46.75 36.85
N GLU A 850 -9.86 -46.97 35.96
CA GLU A 850 -9.15 -48.23 35.79
C GLU A 850 -7.67 -48.05 36.17
N PHE A 851 -7.17 -48.84 37.11
CA PHE A 851 -5.78 -48.86 37.57
C PHE A 851 -5.19 -50.25 37.32
N THR A 852 -4.28 -50.37 36.36
CA THR A 852 -3.77 -51.69 35.92
C THR A 852 -2.54 -52.18 36.67
N GLY A 853 -2.07 -51.46 37.67
CA GLY A 853 -0.78 -51.59 38.34
C GLY A 853 -0.76 -50.74 39.60
N GLU A 854 0.25 -50.87 40.46
CA GLU A 854 0.24 -50.24 41.79
C GLU A 854 0.03 -48.72 41.74
N SER A 855 -0.86 -48.17 42.56
CA SER A 855 -1.11 -46.71 42.64
C SER A 855 -0.87 -46.18 44.05
N ILE A 856 -0.37 -44.94 44.16
CA ILE A 856 0.04 -44.35 45.43
C ILE A 856 -0.85 -43.15 45.75
N PHE A 857 -1.50 -43.17 46.92
CA PHE A 857 -2.24 -42.06 47.52
C PHE A 857 -1.72 -41.71 48.92
N THR A 858 -0.55 -42.24 49.29
CA THR A 858 0.05 -41.99 50.60
C THR A 858 0.27 -40.49 50.82
N SER A 859 -0.02 -39.98 52.02
CA SER A 859 0.00 -38.55 52.37
C SER A 859 -1.05 -37.66 51.69
N ALA A 860 -1.89 -38.20 50.79
CA ALA A 860 -2.94 -37.40 50.15
C ALA A 860 -3.96 -36.87 51.17
N LYS A 861 -4.50 -35.68 50.93
CA LYS A 861 -5.47 -35.01 51.80
C LYS A 861 -6.78 -34.77 51.06
N PHE A 862 -7.88 -35.27 51.60
CA PHE A 862 -9.21 -35.13 51.01
C PHE A 862 -10.10 -34.27 51.91
N TYR A 863 -10.37 -33.04 51.47
CA TYR A 863 -11.16 -32.08 52.25
C TYR A 863 -12.67 -32.21 51.97
N ARG A 864 -13.06 -32.64 50.77
CA ARG A 864 -14.45 -32.91 50.34
C ARG A 864 -14.63 -34.37 49.94
N ARG A 865 -15.75 -34.68 49.27
CA ARG A 865 -16.13 -36.00 48.75
C ARG A 865 -15.00 -36.67 47.99
N ALA A 866 -14.78 -37.97 48.27
CA ALA A 866 -13.85 -38.82 47.54
C ALA A 866 -14.56 -40.12 47.13
N SER A 867 -14.58 -40.44 45.83
CA SER A 867 -15.33 -41.58 45.29
C SER A 867 -14.47 -42.44 44.38
N PHE A 868 -14.33 -43.73 44.71
CA PHE A 868 -13.76 -44.81 43.90
C PHE A 868 -14.84 -45.81 43.49
N GLU A 869 -16.11 -45.41 43.56
CA GLU A 869 -17.24 -46.29 43.26
C GLU A 869 -17.10 -46.92 41.87
N ASN A 870 -17.25 -48.24 41.81
CA ASN A 870 -17.14 -49.03 40.58
C ASN A 870 -15.79 -48.89 39.84
N SER A 871 -14.72 -48.45 40.50
CA SER A 871 -13.37 -48.46 39.91
C SER A 871 -12.87 -49.89 39.69
N TYR A 872 -12.07 -50.08 38.65
CA TYR A 872 -11.40 -51.35 38.31
C TYR A 872 -9.96 -51.27 38.76
N ILE A 873 -9.56 -52.12 39.71
CA ILE A 873 -8.23 -52.05 40.32
C ILE A 873 -7.59 -53.42 40.20
N TYR A 874 -6.57 -53.55 39.38
CA TYR A 874 -5.91 -54.83 39.13
C TYR A 874 -4.81 -55.13 40.14
N GLU A 875 -4.13 -54.09 40.60
CA GLU A 875 -3.05 -54.17 41.58
C GLU A 875 -3.28 -53.22 42.76
N LYS A 876 -2.52 -53.37 43.84
CA LYS A 876 -2.74 -52.64 45.09
C LYS A 876 -2.76 -51.11 44.93
N ILE A 877 -3.73 -50.45 45.57
CA ILE A 877 -3.69 -48.99 45.83
C ILE A 877 -3.21 -48.72 47.26
N ALA A 878 -2.10 -47.99 47.40
CA ALA A 878 -1.48 -47.67 48.68
C ALA A 878 -1.91 -46.30 49.22
N PHE A 879 -2.83 -46.30 50.19
CA PHE A 879 -3.21 -45.08 50.93
C PHE A 879 -2.36 -44.84 52.19
N SER A 880 -1.62 -45.84 52.65
CA SER A 880 -0.71 -45.74 53.79
C SER A 880 0.58 -46.53 53.54
N GLY A 881 1.66 -46.09 54.16
CA GLY A 881 2.99 -46.66 53.98
C GLY A 881 3.96 -46.25 55.09
N LYS A 882 5.20 -46.76 55.00
CA LYS A 882 6.29 -46.41 55.92
C LYS A 882 7.41 -45.72 55.17
N PHE A 883 7.89 -44.61 55.72
CA PHE A 883 9.13 -43.98 55.30
C PHE A 883 10.13 -44.04 56.47
N GLY A 884 11.05 -44.99 56.41
CA GLY A 884 11.90 -45.35 57.55
C GLY A 884 11.07 -45.84 58.76
N ARG A 885 11.15 -45.13 59.89
CA ARG A 885 10.35 -45.43 61.11
C ARG A 885 9.02 -44.67 61.17
N ILE A 886 8.72 -43.81 60.20
CA ILE A 886 7.55 -42.92 60.21
C ILE A 886 6.44 -43.55 59.39
N ASN A 887 5.24 -43.68 59.98
CA ASN A 887 4.03 -44.06 59.26
C ASN A 887 3.46 -42.82 58.55
N ILE A 888 3.27 -42.91 57.25
CA ILE A 888 2.67 -41.86 56.43
C ILE A 888 1.33 -42.41 55.92
N SER A 889 0.27 -41.63 56.06
CA SER A 889 -1.10 -42.04 55.75
C SER A 889 -1.82 -40.93 55.00
N ALA A 890 -2.69 -41.30 54.07
CA ALA A 890 -3.71 -40.40 53.56
C ALA A 890 -4.65 -39.96 54.69
N SER A 891 -5.25 -38.78 54.53
CA SER A 891 -6.13 -38.20 55.54
C SER A 891 -7.41 -37.60 54.95
N PHE A 892 -8.50 -37.75 55.68
CA PHE A 892 -9.85 -37.40 55.26
C PHE A 892 -10.48 -36.42 56.26
N SER A 893 -11.16 -35.40 55.76
CA SER A 893 -11.83 -34.40 56.58
C SER A 893 -12.99 -35.01 57.38
N ASN A 894 -12.99 -34.78 58.69
CA ASN A 894 -14.08 -35.19 59.57
C ASN A 894 -15.35 -34.31 59.47
N LYS A 895 -15.31 -33.24 58.66
CA LYS A 895 -16.45 -32.32 58.48
C LYS A 895 -17.48 -32.86 57.50
N ASN A 896 -17.08 -33.73 56.57
CA ASN A 896 -17.97 -34.28 55.54
C ASN A 896 -19.04 -35.23 56.10
N ASN A 897 -20.05 -35.54 55.29
CA ASN A 897 -20.94 -36.65 55.58
C ASN A 897 -20.14 -37.96 55.35
N PRO A 898 -20.17 -38.95 56.26
CA PRO A 898 -19.49 -40.22 56.01
C PRO A 898 -19.78 -40.87 54.65
N ASP A 899 -21.00 -40.71 54.12
CA ASP A 899 -21.39 -41.23 52.80
C ASP A 899 -20.72 -40.52 51.61
N ASP A 900 -20.07 -39.37 51.85
CA ASP A 900 -19.25 -38.68 50.84
C ASP A 900 -17.94 -39.43 50.55
N TYR A 901 -17.61 -40.44 51.34
CA TYR A 901 -16.46 -41.31 51.14
C TYR A 901 -16.90 -42.69 50.66
N ASN A 902 -16.77 -42.92 49.37
CA ASN A 902 -17.16 -44.18 48.74
C ASN A 902 -15.92 -44.87 48.15
N PHE A 903 -15.54 -46.02 48.71
CA PHE A 903 -14.41 -46.82 48.26
C PHE A 903 -14.83 -48.21 47.75
N ASP A 904 -16.09 -48.36 47.33
CA ASP A 904 -16.62 -49.62 46.82
C ASP A 904 -16.16 -49.87 45.37
N SER A 905 -14.95 -50.42 45.23
CA SER A 905 -14.38 -50.85 43.96
C SER A 905 -15.04 -52.14 43.43
N LYS A 906 -14.89 -52.42 42.13
CA LYS A 906 -15.35 -53.69 41.55
C LYS A 906 -14.54 -54.86 42.11
N LYS A 907 -15.22 -55.99 42.35
CA LYS A 907 -14.59 -57.24 42.82
C LYS A 907 -14.03 -58.08 41.67
N GLU A 908 -14.64 -57.97 40.49
CA GLU A 908 -14.27 -58.73 39.29
C GLU A 908 -14.36 -57.84 38.05
N ASP A 909 -13.50 -58.09 37.06
CA ASP A 909 -13.58 -57.45 35.75
C ASP A 909 -14.59 -58.15 34.82
N ARG A 910 -14.71 -57.65 33.58
CA ARG A 910 -15.65 -58.22 32.59
C ARG A 910 -15.29 -59.64 32.14
N SER A 911 -14.05 -60.06 32.38
CA SER A 911 -13.54 -61.40 32.04
C SER A 911 -13.61 -62.36 33.23
N GLY A 912 -14.11 -61.91 34.39
CA GLY A 912 -14.18 -62.69 35.63
C GLY A 912 -12.86 -62.75 36.41
N ASN A 913 -11.87 -61.92 36.06
CA ASN A 913 -10.64 -61.83 36.85
C ASN A 913 -10.93 -61.11 38.16
N LYS A 914 -10.40 -61.63 39.27
CA LYS A 914 -10.49 -60.97 40.58
C LYS A 914 -9.71 -59.66 40.56
N LEU A 915 -10.32 -58.63 41.11
CA LEU A 915 -9.75 -57.29 41.26
C LEU A 915 -9.38 -57.03 42.72
N TYR A 916 -8.43 -56.14 42.93
CA TYR A 916 -8.07 -55.63 44.25
C TYR A 916 -9.25 -54.86 44.85
N ILE A 917 -9.61 -55.23 46.09
CA ILE A 917 -10.65 -54.55 46.87
C ILE A 917 -9.96 -53.61 47.84
N ILE A 918 -10.39 -52.34 47.85
CA ILE A 918 -9.90 -51.37 48.84
C ILE A 918 -10.41 -51.80 50.22
N GLU A 919 -9.53 -52.30 51.07
CA GLU A 919 -9.85 -52.59 52.47
C GLU A 919 -10.18 -51.28 53.20
N LYS A 920 -11.29 -51.30 53.96
CA LYS A 920 -11.80 -50.15 54.71
C LYS A 920 -11.73 -50.42 56.21
N ASP A 921 -11.41 -49.39 56.97
CA ASP A 921 -11.47 -49.40 58.44
C ASP A 921 -12.55 -48.40 58.91
N GLU A 922 -13.19 -48.69 60.05
CA GLU A 922 -14.12 -47.77 60.69
C GLU A 922 -13.36 -46.82 61.64
N ILE A 923 -13.54 -45.52 61.46
CA ILE A 923 -13.09 -44.49 62.40
C ILE A 923 -14.32 -43.75 62.93
N SER A 924 -14.56 -43.84 64.23
CA SER A 924 -15.59 -43.05 64.91
C SER A 924 -15.06 -41.66 65.28
N TYR A 925 -15.82 -40.62 64.96
CA TYR A 925 -15.53 -39.23 65.37
C TYR A 925 -16.84 -38.52 65.75
N GLY A 926 -17.01 -38.25 67.05
CA GLY A 926 -18.31 -37.84 67.59
C GLY A 926 -19.37 -38.92 67.36
N ASP A 927 -20.54 -38.52 66.86
CA ASP A 927 -21.65 -39.43 66.51
C ASP A 927 -21.54 -40.02 65.08
N LYS A 928 -20.51 -39.63 64.32
CA LYS A 928 -20.30 -40.08 62.93
C LYS A 928 -19.35 -41.27 62.88
N LYS A 929 -19.63 -42.22 61.98
CA LYS A 929 -18.77 -43.35 61.64
C LYS A 929 -18.27 -43.22 60.22
N PHE A 930 -16.96 -43.07 60.03
CA PHE A 930 -16.34 -42.93 58.72
C PHE A 930 -15.74 -44.27 58.28
N TYR A 931 -16.00 -44.66 57.04
CA TYR A 931 -15.42 -45.86 56.40
C TYR A 931 -14.39 -45.42 55.37
N VAL A 932 -13.12 -45.35 55.78
CA VAL A 932 -12.00 -44.87 54.94
C VAL A 932 -11.01 -46.02 54.68
N PRO A 933 -10.12 -45.92 53.67
CA PRO A 933 -9.17 -46.98 53.38
C PRO A 933 -8.28 -47.29 54.59
N LYS A 934 -7.92 -48.57 54.72
CA LYS A 934 -7.16 -49.08 55.86
C LYS A 934 -5.86 -48.32 56.12
N GLY A 935 -5.61 -48.01 57.38
CA GLY A 935 -4.42 -47.25 57.83
C GLY A 935 -4.47 -45.73 57.54
N CYS A 936 -5.60 -45.21 57.05
CA CYS A 936 -5.81 -43.77 56.90
C CYS A 936 -6.21 -43.09 58.23
N LYS A 937 -6.25 -41.75 58.22
CA LYS A 937 -6.59 -40.93 59.39
C LYS A 937 -7.71 -39.94 59.07
N LEU A 938 -8.42 -39.49 60.10
CA LEU A 938 -9.26 -38.30 60.01
C LEU A 938 -8.51 -37.06 60.48
N PHE A 939 -8.82 -35.90 59.91
CA PHE A 939 -8.34 -34.61 60.40
C PHE A 939 -9.46 -33.58 60.43
N ASP A 940 -9.33 -32.60 61.33
CA ASP A 940 -10.22 -31.44 61.36
C ASP A 940 -9.56 -30.28 60.58
N PRO A 941 -10.07 -29.90 59.39
CA PRO A 941 -9.51 -28.80 58.60
C PRO A 941 -9.70 -27.42 59.23
N GLU A 942 -10.57 -27.27 60.23
CA GLU A 942 -10.87 -26.01 60.92
C GLU A 942 -10.12 -25.88 62.26
N ALA A 943 -9.44 -26.93 62.72
CA ALA A 943 -8.63 -26.88 63.93
C ALA A 943 -7.37 -26.03 63.74
N SER A 944 -6.94 -25.33 64.79
CA SER A 944 -5.67 -24.60 64.79
C SER A 944 -4.50 -25.55 64.51
N LYS A 945 -3.70 -25.21 63.49
CA LYS A 945 -2.48 -25.94 63.12
C LYS A 945 -1.47 -25.91 64.27
N ASP A 946 -0.71 -27.00 64.45
CA ASP A 946 0.40 -27.04 65.39
C ASP A 946 1.58 -26.15 64.95
N LEU A 947 2.64 -26.06 65.76
CA LEU A 947 3.84 -25.26 65.46
C LEU A 947 4.55 -25.67 64.15
N PHE A 948 4.18 -26.81 63.56
CA PHE A 948 4.72 -27.35 62.31
C PHE A 948 3.70 -27.31 61.15
N GLY A 949 2.57 -26.63 61.33
CA GLY A 949 1.56 -26.45 60.27
C GLY A 949 0.57 -27.62 60.09
N ASN A 950 0.55 -28.61 60.99
CA ASN A 950 -0.32 -29.79 60.88
C ASN A 950 -1.61 -29.65 61.70
N TYR A 951 -2.73 -30.15 61.16
CA TYR A 951 -4.01 -30.23 61.87
C TYR A 951 -4.00 -31.32 62.96
N LYS A 952 -4.85 -31.20 63.99
CA LYS A 952 -5.07 -32.25 64.99
C LYS A 952 -5.64 -33.50 64.29
N GLN A 953 -4.88 -34.59 64.26
CA GLN A 953 -5.24 -35.85 63.56
C GLN A 953 -5.83 -36.88 64.54
N SER A 954 -6.71 -37.77 64.06
CA SER A 954 -7.11 -38.97 64.80
C SER A 954 -5.98 -40.00 64.86
N GLU A 955 -6.05 -40.97 65.77
CA GLU A 955 -5.28 -42.20 65.61
C GLU A 955 -5.64 -42.88 64.27
N PRO A 956 -4.70 -43.63 63.65
CA PRO A 956 -4.99 -44.43 62.46
C PRO A 956 -6.17 -45.37 62.70
N ALA A 957 -6.93 -45.62 61.64
CA ALA A 957 -8.07 -46.51 61.65
C ALA A 957 -7.73 -47.93 62.14
N LYS A 958 -8.67 -48.57 62.85
CA LYS A 958 -8.50 -49.94 63.39
C LYS A 958 -9.27 -50.94 62.51
N PRO A 959 -8.75 -52.17 62.31
CA PRO A 959 -9.39 -53.18 61.49
C PRO A 959 -10.82 -53.50 61.96
N LEU A 960 -11.75 -53.66 61.02
CA LEU A 960 -13.06 -54.25 61.28
C LEU A 960 -12.87 -55.73 61.63
N GLU A 961 -13.17 -56.14 62.87
CA GLU A 961 -13.25 -57.57 63.21
C GLU A 961 -14.51 -58.17 62.57
N ASN A 962 -14.29 -59.19 61.71
CA ASN A 962 -15.21 -60.16 61.10
C ASN A 962 -15.73 -59.89 59.68
N SER A 963 -15.12 -60.57 58.70
CA SER A 963 -15.85 -61.41 57.74
C SER A 963 -15.00 -62.62 57.35
N ASP A 964 -15.53 -63.82 57.57
CA ASP A 964 -14.89 -65.12 57.34
C ASP A 964 -14.35 -65.31 55.92
N THR A 965 -13.06 -65.63 55.81
CA THR A 965 -12.56 -66.61 54.83
C THR A 965 -11.36 -67.34 55.44
N GLU A 966 -11.56 -68.60 55.81
CA GLU A 966 -10.50 -69.57 56.08
C GLU A 966 -9.61 -69.74 54.83
N GLU A 967 -8.39 -69.20 54.85
CA GLU A 967 -7.32 -69.68 53.98
C GLU A 967 -6.57 -70.83 54.67
N LYS A 968 -6.83 -72.06 54.20
CA LYS A 968 -5.99 -73.22 54.46
C LYS A 968 -4.59 -72.97 53.89
N LYS A 969 -3.58 -73.02 54.75
CA LYS A 969 -2.17 -73.25 54.38
C LYS A 969 -2.02 -74.52 53.54
N PRO A 970 -1.20 -74.52 52.47
CA PRO A 970 -0.56 -75.73 52.00
C PRO A 970 0.71 -76.00 52.84
N THR A 971 0.78 -77.18 53.43
CA THR A 971 2.01 -77.79 53.94
C THR A 971 2.83 -78.38 52.78
N ALA A 972 4.13 -78.06 52.79
CA ALA A 972 5.29 -78.71 52.16
C ALA A 972 5.19 -79.22 50.72
#